data_AF-A0A670J7H6-F1
#
_entry.id   AF-A0A670J7H6-F1
#
_cell.length_a   1.000
_cell.length_b   1.000
_cell.length_c   1.000
_cell.angle_alpha   90.00
_cell.angle_beta   90.00
_cell.angle_gamma   90.00
#
_symmetry.space_group_name_H-M   'P 1'
#
loop_
_entity.id
_entity.type
_entity.pdbx_description
1 polymer ?
#
loop_
_entity_poly.entity_id
_entity_poly.type
_entity_poly.pdbx_seq_one_letter_code
_entity_poly.pdbx_strand_id
1 'polypeptide(L)'
;MLKTRYRPALLTARTSVIEGIVHKLSCSFPFLLTQAIDLSPTSAAAMKPRQLLIAVKSFAGPSKAGREVKVARGSLLCLEDGRGASPDGTFWVRVMDTEKVVLLPPRVAVELTGASSGLLEAVTNGDERLALFKKEQLMQRLSALREGDQVRVQITSASGKKVRGIIRYRGPIDKSKHSTSIIFGVELGSAAGKGFTDGTFKGHKFFSCRENCGVFVPVNRIEPDDLPEDPLSTPELEIGDRVFFKMDDSTPTGTVVYCDYLPKKQETGVFVGIHLDKPVGSWDGLFRNRVLCHIPSPEYGMLLPISKVHKGDLAASRERGDHKTKDLGVLKKKKNGEEEEEDEDEEDKEEEEDKQYNHHLLEINSVVEVNDPPIYGVIRWIGEPPDEDEAVAGLELEEPLPSGCTDGQYRGTRYFHCQPNKALFVKLRHCRPDSRFGSLQNLENPVLRCNPLDFRGYASSRVEEDTPPPPLGDQGMEHLSGWKKGIQGHCNSCYLDATLFCMFTFTSVLDSMLLRPADKNDGPSYTETRDLLRTEIVNPLRKNGYVCATKIMALRKVLETAGHSSGFTHEEKDPEEFLTLLFRVLKMEPLFQIRSAGQDPHGCIFYQIFIEDHLTRTVPTVQELLEGSLVTGDLKFTEAPSCLILQMPRNGKNFKAFRTIQPSLELDLTDLLEDSPRECCVCQGLAVIECPDCYRDHSFGARHIKQFCKLCSQQVHKHRARRSHQPRPLHLPEELSRLASLPDFIPRQTMQLFGVLCIETSHYVAFTRHGPDVHQWLFFDSMADREGGLNGFNIPQVTPCSEVADYLAMPPEALQGLDPKSLPTYARRLLCDAYMCFYHSPSLGLYK
;
A
#
# COMPACT_ATOMS: atom_id res chain seq x y z
N MET A 1 -3.90 64.54 6.42
CA MET A 1 -3.06 65.75 6.21
C MET A 1 -1.79 65.27 5.49
N LEU A 2 -1.46 65.77 4.28
CA LEU A 2 -0.60 66.94 4.01
C LEU A 2 0.86 66.73 4.56
N LYS A 3 1.95 66.93 3.79
CA LYS A 3 2.06 67.62 2.48
C LYS A 3 3.34 67.26 1.68
N THR A 4 3.17 66.97 0.39
CA THR A 4 4.05 67.30 -0.77
C THR A 4 5.59 67.12 -0.73
N ARG A 5 6.12 66.51 -1.79
CA ARG A 5 6.71 67.25 -2.94
C ARG A 5 6.65 66.45 -4.25
N TYR A 6 6.49 67.15 -5.37
CA TYR A 6 6.31 66.60 -6.73
C TYR A 6 6.64 67.72 -7.74
N ARG A 7 7.22 67.42 -8.90
CA ARG A 7 7.13 68.29 -10.10
C ARG A 7 7.36 67.48 -11.41
N PRO A 8 6.67 67.76 -12.54
CA PRO A 8 6.60 66.84 -13.69
C PRO A 8 6.87 67.47 -15.09
N ALA A 9 6.95 66.63 -16.14
CA ALA A 9 6.45 66.82 -17.54
C ALA A 9 6.91 65.58 -18.39
N LEU A 10 6.21 64.94 -19.35
CA LEU A 10 5.15 65.28 -20.35
C LEU A 10 5.69 66.16 -21.50
N LEU A 11 5.46 65.96 -22.81
CA LEU A 11 4.65 65.03 -23.64
C LEU A 11 5.53 64.53 -24.85
N THR A 12 5.14 63.80 -25.92
CA THR A 12 3.85 63.65 -26.66
C THR A 12 3.86 62.41 -27.60
N ALA A 13 2.66 61.87 -27.93
CA ALA A 13 2.12 61.39 -29.23
C ALA A 13 3.05 60.95 -30.42
N ARG A 14 2.66 60.08 -31.38
CA ARG A 14 1.49 59.20 -31.68
C ARG A 14 1.81 58.35 -32.95
N THR A 15 1.17 57.17 -33.15
CA THR A 15 0.74 56.49 -34.43
C THR A 15 1.69 56.38 -35.66
N SER A 16 1.64 55.38 -36.57
CA SER A 16 1.06 54.01 -36.70
C SER A 16 1.36 53.44 -38.12
N VAL A 17 0.94 52.20 -38.43
CA VAL A 17 0.49 51.71 -39.78
C VAL A 17 1.51 51.16 -40.84
N ILE A 18 1.38 49.83 -41.10
CA ILE A 18 1.38 49.04 -42.38
C ILE A 18 2.65 48.75 -43.24
N GLU A 19 2.98 47.45 -43.29
CA GLU A 19 3.32 46.49 -44.39
C GLU A 19 3.94 46.89 -45.77
N GLY A 20 4.73 45.97 -46.36
CA GLY A 20 4.78 45.76 -47.83
C GLY A 20 6.08 45.23 -48.50
N ILE A 21 6.14 43.93 -48.83
CA ILE A 21 6.47 43.30 -50.16
C ILE A 21 7.56 43.97 -51.06
N VAL A 22 8.54 43.35 -51.76
CA VAL A 22 9.21 42.02 -51.92
C VAL A 22 9.97 42.08 -53.29
N HIS A 23 10.95 41.18 -53.57
CA HIS A 23 11.61 40.93 -54.90
C HIS A 23 12.64 41.99 -55.43
N LYS A 24 13.63 41.69 -56.30
CA LYS A 24 14.11 40.44 -56.97
C LYS A 24 15.60 40.53 -57.44
N LEU A 25 16.31 39.38 -57.49
CA LEU A 25 17.30 38.84 -58.49
C LEU A 25 18.28 39.78 -59.26
N SER A 26 19.51 39.40 -59.66
CA SER A 26 20.34 38.15 -59.64
C SER A 26 21.82 38.51 -60.02
N CYS A 27 22.84 37.63 -60.18
CA CYS A 27 22.94 36.15 -60.17
C CYS A 27 24.16 35.68 -59.31
N SER A 28 25.19 34.88 -59.66
CA SER A 28 25.73 34.30 -60.91
C SER A 28 26.55 33.02 -60.61
N PHE A 29 26.96 32.24 -61.64
CA PHE A 29 27.79 31.02 -61.55
C PHE A 29 28.71 30.90 -62.81
N PRO A 30 29.87 30.20 -62.80
CA PRO A 30 29.87 28.74 -63.08
C PRO A 30 31.07 27.86 -62.58
N PHE A 31 30.77 26.55 -62.46
CA PHE A 31 31.57 25.34 -62.81
C PHE A 31 32.86 24.85 -62.08
N LEU A 32 32.78 23.58 -61.65
CA LEU A 32 33.78 22.47 -61.59
C LEU A 32 35.17 22.65 -60.95
N LEU A 33 35.44 21.84 -59.91
CA LEU A 33 36.31 20.65 -60.08
C LEU A 33 35.96 19.52 -59.06
N THR A 34 36.70 18.41 -59.14
CA THR A 34 36.36 17.05 -58.68
C THR A 34 36.84 16.65 -57.29
N GLN A 35 36.18 15.60 -56.77
CA GLN A 35 36.68 14.53 -55.88
C GLN A 35 36.76 14.75 -54.35
N ALA A 36 36.46 13.63 -53.68
CA ALA A 36 36.24 13.42 -52.26
C ALA A 36 37.44 13.78 -51.36
N ILE A 37 37.12 14.29 -50.17
CA ILE A 37 37.98 14.25 -48.98
C ILE A 37 37.13 13.71 -47.82
N ASP A 38 37.77 12.84 -47.02
CA ASP A 38 37.20 12.18 -45.84
C ASP A 38 36.97 13.17 -44.68
N LEU A 39 35.90 12.97 -43.89
CA LEU A 39 35.56 13.80 -42.74
C LEU A 39 35.27 12.94 -41.50
N SER A 40 36.30 12.84 -40.65
CA SER A 40 36.28 12.17 -39.35
C SER A 40 35.24 12.77 -38.38
N PRO A 41 34.69 11.98 -37.44
CA PRO A 41 33.62 12.42 -36.55
C PRO A 41 34.09 13.48 -35.54
N THR A 42 33.42 14.63 -35.55
CA THR A 42 33.74 15.77 -34.68
C THR A 42 33.14 15.64 -33.28
N SER A 43 34.01 15.41 -32.29
CA SER A 43 33.82 15.80 -30.88
C SER A 43 32.53 15.33 -30.18
N ALA A 44 32.38 14.01 -30.01
CA ALA A 44 31.61 13.49 -28.89
C ALA A 44 32.31 13.86 -27.56
N ALA A 45 31.87 14.92 -26.89
CA ALA A 45 32.43 15.36 -25.62
C ALA A 45 32.06 14.38 -24.49
N ALA A 46 32.91 13.37 -24.28
CA ALA A 46 32.71 12.35 -23.28
C ALA A 46 32.73 12.95 -21.86
N MET A 47 31.54 13.12 -21.27
CA MET A 47 31.40 13.49 -19.86
C MET A 47 32.02 12.39 -18.99
N LYS A 48 32.86 12.78 -18.02
CA LYS A 48 33.41 11.82 -17.06
C LYS A 48 32.28 11.16 -16.26
N PRO A 49 32.36 9.85 -15.96
CA PRO A 49 31.40 9.19 -15.10
C PRO A 49 31.47 9.80 -13.68
N ARG A 50 30.31 9.93 -13.02
CA ARG A 50 30.23 10.42 -11.64
C ARG A 50 30.84 9.39 -10.69
N GLN A 51 31.80 9.80 -9.87
CA GLN A 51 32.32 8.96 -8.79
C GLN A 51 31.30 8.92 -7.65
N LEU A 52 30.60 7.80 -7.55
CA LEU A 52 29.66 7.49 -6.47
C LEU A 52 30.37 6.68 -5.38
N LEU A 53 30.01 6.92 -4.12
CA LEU A 53 30.41 6.14 -2.95
C LEU A 53 29.17 5.64 -2.21
N ILE A 54 29.29 4.52 -1.51
CA ILE A 54 28.27 4.01 -0.58
C ILE A 54 28.74 4.21 0.86
N ALA A 55 27.87 4.78 1.71
CA ALA A 55 28.11 4.88 3.14
C ALA A 55 28.09 3.48 3.79
N VAL A 56 29.23 2.96 4.25
CA VAL A 56 29.29 1.64 4.92
C VAL A 56 28.95 1.72 6.42
N LYS A 57 28.95 2.93 6.99
CA LYS A 57 28.50 3.26 8.34
C LYS A 57 27.66 4.53 8.31
N SER A 58 26.69 4.64 9.22
CA SER A 58 26.01 5.91 9.46
C SER A 58 26.99 6.91 10.10
N PHE A 59 26.89 8.18 9.73
CA PHE A 59 27.73 9.24 10.29
C PHE A 59 26.95 10.57 10.38
N ALA A 60 27.44 11.49 11.19
CA ALA A 60 27.01 12.88 11.18
C ALA A 60 28.18 13.76 10.73
N GLY A 61 27.90 14.84 10.03
CA GLY A 61 28.93 15.78 9.58
C GLY A 61 28.38 17.19 9.34
N PRO A 62 29.24 18.22 9.35
CA PRO A 62 28.83 19.58 9.02
C PRO A 62 28.43 19.69 7.55
N SER A 63 27.35 20.41 7.28
CA SER A 63 26.98 20.86 5.94
C SER A 63 27.54 22.25 5.65
N LYS A 64 27.70 22.58 4.37
CA LYS A 64 28.01 23.96 3.91
C LYS A 64 26.99 25.00 4.39
N ALA A 65 25.77 24.58 4.72
CA ALA A 65 24.71 25.43 5.29
C ALA A 65 24.81 25.61 6.83
N GLY A 66 25.92 25.23 7.47
CA GLY A 66 26.18 25.43 8.90
C GLY A 66 25.38 24.53 9.86
N ARG A 67 24.52 23.64 9.34
CA ARG A 67 23.77 22.63 10.12
C ARG A 67 24.44 21.26 10.03
N GLU A 68 24.32 20.45 11.07
CA GLU A 68 24.70 19.04 11.03
C GLU A 68 23.76 18.27 10.10
N VAL A 69 24.32 17.35 9.31
CA VAL A 69 23.58 16.41 8.46
C VAL A 69 23.96 14.99 8.87
N LYS A 70 22.94 14.24 9.31
CA LYS A 70 23.05 12.79 9.60
C LYS A 70 22.83 12.02 8.30
N VAL A 71 23.74 11.09 8.01
CA VAL A 71 23.75 10.22 6.83
C VAL A 71 23.63 8.78 7.30
N ALA A 72 22.71 8.03 6.71
CA ALA A 72 22.52 6.62 7.02
C ALA A 72 23.56 5.74 6.30
N ARG A 73 23.92 4.60 6.89
CA ARG A 73 24.55 3.51 6.13
C ARG A 73 23.67 3.13 4.94
N GLY A 74 24.29 2.79 3.82
CA GLY A 74 23.60 2.50 2.56
C GLY A 74 23.23 3.72 1.72
N SER A 75 23.32 4.95 2.24
CA SER A 75 23.16 6.14 1.40
C SER A 75 24.22 6.23 0.31
N LEU A 76 23.80 6.72 -0.85
CA LEU A 76 24.70 7.01 -1.98
C LEU A 76 25.20 8.45 -1.90
N LEU A 77 26.47 8.62 -2.21
CA LEU A 77 27.22 9.87 -2.07
C LEU A 77 27.90 10.18 -3.40
N CYS A 78 27.68 11.35 -3.98
CA CYS A 78 28.44 11.83 -5.14
C CYS A 78 29.58 12.73 -4.68
N LEU A 79 30.78 12.53 -5.21
CA LEU A 79 31.86 13.51 -5.11
C LEU A 79 31.44 14.84 -5.76
N GLU A 80 31.87 15.96 -5.18
CA GLU A 80 31.68 17.30 -5.74
C GLU A 80 32.94 17.73 -6.52
N ASP A 81 32.77 18.34 -7.69
CA ASP A 81 33.82 18.39 -8.71
C ASP A 81 35.17 19.01 -8.29
N GLY A 82 36.24 18.26 -8.59
CA GLY A 82 37.56 18.80 -8.92
C GLY A 82 38.47 19.27 -7.80
N ARG A 83 38.01 19.38 -6.55
CA ARG A 83 38.91 19.65 -5.40
C ARG A 83 39.43 18.36 -4.80
N GLY A 84 40.74 18.13 -4.96
CA GLY A 84 41.44 16.99 -4.36
C GLY A 84 41.30 16.96 -2.84
N ALA A 85 41.46 15.76 -2.25
CA ALA A 85 41.27 15.54 -0.83
C ALA A 85 42.13 16.47 0.04
N SER A 86 41.60 16.87 1.20
CA SER A 86 42.44 17.45 2.27
C SER A 86 43.56 16.46 2.62
N PRO A 87 44.76 16.90 3.05
CA PRO A 87 45.78 16.01 3.62
C PRO A 87 45.25 15.10 4.75
N ASP A 88 44.17 15.50 5.44
CA ASP A 88 43.49 14.70 6.47
C ASP A 88 42.56 13.60 5.92
N GLY A 89 42.46 13.45 4.60
CA GLY A 89 41.59 12.46 3.93
C GLY A 89 40.10 12.80 3.92
N THR A 90 39.73 14.04 4.24
CA THR A 90 38.34 14.54 4.19
C THR A 90 38.04 15.28 2.89
N PHE A 91 36.78 15.18 2.42
CA PHE A 91 36.28 15.87 1.24
C PHE A 91 34.75 16.06 1.30
N TRP A 92 34.22 16.97 0.49
CA TRP A 92 32.78 17.26 0.43
C TRP A 92 32.07 16.29 -0.52
N VAL A 93 30.93 15.76 -0.08
CA VAL A 93 30.08 14.88 -0.88
C VAL A 93 28.61 15.34 -0.84
N ARG A 94 27.88 15.11 -1.93
CA ARG A 94 26.44 15.29 -2.00
C ARG A 94 25.74 13.97 -1.70
N VAL A 95 24.88 13.94 -0.69
CA VAL A 95 24.02 12.78 -0.39
C VAL A 95 22.94 12.70 -1.46
N MET A 96 22.95 11.66 -2.29
CA MET A 96 21.98 11.51 -3.39
C MET A 96 20.54 11.41 -2.87
N ASP A 97 20.32 10.70 -1.76
CA ASP A 97 18.98 10.47 -1.22
C ASP A 97 18.35 11.74 -0.55
N THR A 98 19.09 12.86 -0.41
CA THR A 98 18.58 14.11 0.23
C THR A 98 19.09 15.42 -0.40
N GLU A 99 19.88 15.35 -1.47
CA GLU A 99 20.66 16.42 -2.13
C GLU A 99 21.61 17.27 -1.25
N LYS A 100 21.64 17.04 0.07
CA LYS A 100 22.47 17.82 1.01
C LYS A 100 23.95 17.54 0.81
N VAL A 101 24.77 18.60 0.84
CA VAL A 101 26.23 18.53 0.80
C VAL A 101 26.79 18.48 2.23
N VAL A 102 27.62 17.48 2.52
CA VAL A 102 28.18 17.18 3.85
C VAL A 102 29.68 16.86 3.73
N LEU A 103 30.45 17.17 4.77
CA LEU A 103 31.86 16.76 4.87
C LEU A 103 31.93 15.27 5.21
N LEU A 104 32.64 14.47 4.40
CA LEU A 104 32.79 13.03 4.61
C LEU A 104 33.96 12.72 5.57
N PRO A 105 33.72 12.02 6.69
CA PRO A 105 34.79 11.50 7.54
C PRO A 105 35.60 10.38 6.86
N PRO A 106 36.88 10.17 7.23
CA PRO A 106 37.66 9.06 6.70
C PRO A 106 37.04 7.69 7.06
N ARG A 107 37.10 6.72 6.13
CA ARG A 107 36.72 5.31 6.32
C ARG A 107 35.24 5.02 6.66
N VAL A 108 34.30 5.96 6.45
CA VAL A 108 32.84 5.70 6.62
C VAL A 108 32.08 5.41 5.32
N ALA A 109 32.71 5.63 4.16
CA ALA A 109 32.18 5.27 2.84
C ALA A 109 33.25 4.59 1.97
N VAL A 110 32.81 3.90 0.92
CA VAL A 110 33.65 3.18 -0.05
C VAL A 110 33.22 3.56 -1.47
N GLU A 111 34.17 3.79 -2.37
CA GLU A 111 33.90 4.13 -3.78
C GLU A 111 33.29 2.95 -4.56
N LEU A 112 32.30 3.23 -5.41
CA LEU A 112 31.63 2.24 -6.25
C LEU A 112 32.27 2.19 -7.64
N THR A 113 32.95 1.09 -7.93
CA THR A 113 33.65 0.89 -9.21
C THR A 113 32.73 0.38 -10.33
N GLY A 114 32.88 0.93 -11.53
CA GLY A 114 32.30 0.40 -12.77
C GLY A 114 30.76 0.26 -12.75
N ALA A 115 30.25 -0.84 -13.30
CA ALA A 115 28.81 -1.09 -13.46
C ALA A 115 28.04 -1.21 -12.13
N SER A 116 28.71 -1.51 -11.01
CA SER A 116 28.07 -1.60 -9.69
C SER A 116 27.45 -0.28 -9.23
N SER A 117 27.96 0.86 -9.72
CA SER A 117 27.42 2.19 -9.43
C SER A 117 25.94 2.33 -9.87
N GLY A 118 25.67 2.21 -11.16
CA GLY A 118 24.32 2.33 -11.73
C GLY A 118 23.35 1.23 -11.29
N LEU A 119 23.84 0.02 -11.03
CA LEU A 119 23.03 -1.06 -10.47
C LEU A 119 22.52 -0.71 -9.06
N LEU A 120 23.37 -0.15 -8.20
CA LEU A 120 23.01 0.24 -6.83
C LEU A 120 22.27 1.58 -6.76
N GLU A 121 22.43 2.47 -7.76
CA GLU A 121 21.63 3.70 -7.92
C GLU A 121 20.13 3.39 -8.06
N ALA A 122 19.77 2.31 -8.78
CA ALA A 122 18.39 1.88 -8.94
C ALA A 122 17.75 1.28 -7.66
N VAL A 123 18.56 0.87 -6.66
CA VAL A 123 18.05 0.32 -5.40
C VAL A 123 17.72 1.46 -4.45
N THR A 124 16.44 1.65 -4.13
CA THR A 124 15.97 2.78 -3.27
C THR A 124 16.18 2.55 -1.78
N ASN A 125 16.10 1.30 -1.29
CA ASN A 125 16.33 0.97 0.11
C ASN A 125 17.83 0.87 0.42
N GLY A 126 18.36 1.78 1.24
CA GLY A 126 19.77 1.83 1.61
C GLY A 126 20.30 0.57 2.30
N ASP A 127 19.50 -0.10 3.15
CA ASP A 127 19.94 -1.31 3.83
C ASP A 127 20.00 -2.52 2.89
N GLU A 128 19.07 -2.63 1.94
CA GLU A 128 19.16 -3.61 0.84
C GLU A 128 20.35 -3.30 -0.10
N ARG A 129 20.54 -2.02 -0.46
CA ARG A 129 21.67 -1.54 -1.27
C ARG A 129 23.01 -1.94 -0.65
N LEU A 130 23.16 -1.74 0.67
CA LEU A 130 24.35 -2.12 1.42
C LEU A 130 24.49 -3.65 1.62
N ALA A 131 23.39 -4.37 1.83
CA ALA A 131 23.40 -5.82 1.96
C ALA A 131 23.75 -6.53 0.63
N LEU A 132 23.36 -5.95 -0.51
CA LEU A 132 23.72 -6.42 -1.84
C LEU A 132 25.17 -6.07 -2.20
N PHE A 133 25.61 -4.83 -1.92
CA PHE A 133 27.00 -4.40 -2.12
C PHE A 133 28.02 -5.33 -1.43
N LYS A 134 27.71 -5.81 -0.22
CA LYS A 134 28.54 -6.77 0.54
C LYS A 134 28.66 -8.17 -0.08
N LYS A 135 27.86 -8.51 -1.10
CA LYS A 135 27.88 -9.82 -1.77
C LYS A 135 28.64 -9.72 -3.09
N GLU A 136 29.96 -9.51 -3.03
CA GLU A 136 30.80 -9.22 -4.21
C GLU A 136 30.61 -10.23 -5.36
N GLN A 137 30.64 -11.54 -5.08
CA GLN A 137 30.42 -12.59 -6.09
C GLN A 137 29.04 -12.50 -6.76
N LEU A 138 27.99 -12.16 -5.99
CA LEU A 138 26.64 -11.98 -6.52
C LEU A 138 26.55 -10.69 -7.35
N MET A 139 27.18 -9.60 -6.91
CA MET A 139 27.27 -8.36 -7.68
C MET A 139 28.04 -8.54 -8.99
N GLN A 140 29.11 -9.33 -9.00
CA GLN A 140 29.82 -9.71 -10.23
C GLN A 140 28.87 -10.43 -11.20
N ARG A 141 28.18 -11.49 -10.76
CA ARG A 141 27.19 -12.21 -11.58
C ARG A 141 26.07 -11.29 -12.09
N LEU A 142 25.45 -10.50 -11.21
CA LEU A 142 24.37 -9.57 -11.56
C LEU A 142 24.83 -8.45 -12.51
N SER A 143 26.11 -8.03 -12.44
CA SER A 143 26.67 -7.06 -13.39
C SER A 143 26.92 -7.64 -14.77
N ALA A 144 27.21 -8.95 -14.85
CA ALA A 144 27.46 -9.67 -16.09
C ALA A 144 26.18 -9.98 -16.89
N LEU A 145 25.01 -9.97 -16.24
CA LEU A 145 23.71 -10.21 -16.88
C LEU A 145 23.45 -9.30 -18.09
N ARG A 146 22.82 -9.85 -19.13
CA ARG A 146 22.50 -9.22 -20.42
C ARG A 146 21.06 -9.50 -20.84
N GLU A 147 20.64 -8.85 -21.92
CA GLU A 147 19.38 -9.13 -22.59
C GLU A 147 19.45 -10.51 -23.25
N GLY A 148 18.43 -11.34 -23.03
CA GLY A 148 18.39 -12.76 -23.38
C GLY A 148 18.57 -13.71 -22.19
N ASP A 149 19.20 -13.27 -21.10
CA ASP A 149 19.51 -14.14 -19.96
C ASP A 149 18.25 -14.52 -19.16
N GLN A 150 18.22 -15.77 -18.68
CA GLN A 150 17.18 -16.27 -17.79
C GLN A 150 17.45 -15.88 -16.34
N VAL A 151 16.41 -15.39 -15.67
CA VAL A 151 16.47 -14.89 -14.29
C VAL A 151 15.23 -15.25 -13.49
N ARG A 152 15.40 -15.34 -12.17
CA ARG A 152 14.31 -15.44 -11.20
C ARG A 152 14.05 -14.04 -10.62
N VAL A 153 12.91 -13.44 -10.97
CA VAL A 153 12.53 -12.06 -10.64
C VAL A 153 11.44 -12.01 -9.57
N GLN A 154 11.59 -11.10 -8.61
CA GLN A 154 10.56 -10.74 -7.65
C GLN A 154 9.67 -9.63 -8.21
N ILE A 155 8.40 -9.92 -8.50
CA ILE A 155 7.46 -8.94 -9.10
C ILE A 155 7.12 -7.83 -8.08
N THR A 156 6.74 -8.19 -6.85
CA THR A 156 6.33 -7.26 -5.79
C THR A 156 7.12 -7.50 -4.50
N SER A 157 7.35 -6.46 -3.70
CA SER A 157 8.04 -6.61 -2.41
C SER A 157 7.32 -7.58 -1.46
N ALA A 158 5.98 -7.57 -1.47
CA ALA A 158 5.15 -8.32 -0.53
C ALA A 158 5.08 -9.84 -0.80
N SER A 159 5.26 -10.30 -2.04
CA SER A 159 4.97 -11.70 -2.39
C SER A 159 6.06 -12.71 -1.98
N GLY A 160 7.30 -12.25 -1.71
CA GLY A 160 8.47 -13.06 -1.34
C GLY A 160 8.98 -14.06 -2.41
N LYS A 161 8.11 -14.53 -3.29
CA LYS A 161 8.33 -15.59 -4.27
C LYS A 161 8.85 -15.02 -5.59
N LYS A 162 10.03 -15.49 -6.00
CA LYS A 162 10.62 -15.18 -7.31
C LYS A 162 10.05 -16.11 -8.39
N VAL A 163 9.86 -15.60 -9.60
CA VAL A 163 9.32 -16.34 -10.75
C VAL A 163 10.29 -16.29 -11.93
N ARG A 164 10.25 -17.28 -12.83
CA ARG A 164 11.13 -17.30 -14.00
C ARG A 164 10.72 -16.28 -15.05
N GLY A 165 11.70 -15.54 -15.56
CA GLY A 165 11.57 -14.59 -16.64
C GLY A 165 12.86 -14.42 -17.44
N ILE A 166 12.79 -13.68 -18.53
CA ILE A 166 13.89 -13.42 -19.46
C ILE A 166 14.16 -11.91 -19.45
N ILE A 167 15.43 -11.50 -19.31
CA ILE A 167 15.79 -10.09 -19.44
C ILE A 167 15.57 -9.66 -20.89
N ARG A 168 14.74 -8.64 -21.09
CA ARG A 168 14.43 -8.04 -22.40
C ARG A 168 14.94 -6.60 -22.56
N TYR A 169 15.31 -5.96 -21.46
CA TYR A 169 15.91 -4.63 -21.45
C TYR A 169 16.86 -4.45 -20.25
N ARG A 170 17.99 -3.75 -20.42
CA ARG A 170 18.95 -3.45 -19.35
C ARG A 170 19.55 -2.05 -19.47
N GLY A 171 18.95 -1.04 -18.83
CA GLY A 171 19.46 0.33 -18.91
C GLY A 171 18.69 1.39 -18.11
N PRO A 172 18.99 2.69 -18.33
CA PRO A 172 18.29 3.81 -17.71
C PRO A 172 16.95 4.08 -18.40
N ILE A 173 15.87 4.05 -17.60
CA ILE A 173 14.51 4.30 -18.08
C ILE A 173 14.18 5.81 -18.13
N ASP A 174 14.87 6.62 -17.32
CA ASP A 174 14.70 8.08 -17.33
C ASP A 174 15.61 8.75 -18.38
N LYS A 175 15.10 9.84 -18.98
CA LYS A 175 15.80 10.63 -20.01
C LYS A 175 16.56 11.83 -19.45
N SER A 176 16.57 12.05 -18.14
CA SER A 176 17.44 13.08 -17.55
C SER A 176 18.91 12.76 -17.87
N LYS A 177 19.68 13.76 -18.29
CA LYS A 177 21.10 13.62 -18.71
C LYS A 177 22.06 13.32 -17.54
N HIS A 178 21.53 12.82 -16.43
CA HIS A 178 22.15 12.85 -15.11
C HIS A 178 21.94 11.58 -14.26
N SER A 179 21.00 10.68 -14.60
CA SER A 179 20.93 9.37 -13.94
C SER A 179 21.82 8.35 -14.67
N THR A 180 22.48 7.49 -13.90
CA THR A 180 23.21 6.32 -14.38
C THR A 180 22.55 5.02 -13.93
N SER A 181 21.32 5.09 -13.41
CA SER A 181 20.57 3.95 -12.87
C SER A 181 20.33 2.86 -13.92
N ILE A 182 20.55 1.61 -13.54
CA ILE A 182 20.34 0.44 -14.40
C ILE A 182 19.13 -0.32 -13.88
N ILE A 183 18.05 -0.27 -14.64
CA ILE A 183 16.81 -1.01 -14.39
C ILE A 183 16.70 -2.11 -15.45
N PHE A 184 16.19 -3.26 -15.04
CA PHE A 184 16.00 -4.41 -15.92
C PHE A 184 14.51 -4.51 -16.28
N GLY A 185 14.22 -4.57 -17.58
CA GLY A 185 12.93 -5.03 -18.09
C GLY A 185 12.97 -6.55 -18.25
N VAL A 186 12.06 -7.26 -17.58
CA VAL A 186 11.98 -8.72 -17.57
C VAL A 186 10.62 -9.15 -18.10
N GLU A 187 10.61 -10.05 -19.08
CA GLU A 187 9.41 -10.75 -19.54
C GLU A 187 9.18 -12.00 -18.68
N LEU A 188 7.98 -12.13 -18.13
CA LEU A 188 7.57 -13.20 -17.22
C LEU A 188 7.09 -14.42 -18.00
N GLY A 189 7.82 -15.54 -17.91
CA GLY A 189 7.47 -16.78 -18.60
C GLY A 189 6.35 -17.54 -17.86
N SER A 190 6.71 -18.19 -16.75
CA SER A 190 5.77 -18.98 -15.93
C SER A 190 4.82 -18.12 -15.06
N ALA A 191 4.71 -16.82 -15.36
CA ALA A 191 3.92 -15.85 -14.62
C ALA A 191 3.35 -14.74 -15.54
N ALA A 192 3.09 -15.10 -16.81
CA ALA A 192 2.32 -14.28 -17.73
C ALA A 192 1.00 -13.80 -17.09
N GLY A 193 0.60 -12.56 -17.36
CA GLY A 193 -0.55 -11.90 -16.74
C GLY A 193 -0.30 -11.32 -15.33
N LYS A 194 0.88 -11.53 -14.72
CA LYS A 194 1.24 -10.98 -13.39
C LYS A 194 2.23 -9.80 -13.44
N GLY A 195 2.61 -9.37 -14.63
CA GLY A 195 3.37 -8.15 -14.88
C GLY A 195 2.48 -6.91 -14.90
N PHE A 196 3.09 -5.75 -15.14
CA PHE A 196 2.41 -4.44 -15.10
C PHE A 196 2.61 -3.62 -16.38
N THR A 197 3.16 -4.22 -17.42
CA THR A 197 3.50 -3.56 -18.69
C THR A 197 3.64 -4.60 -19.81
N ASP A 198 3.57 -4.14 -21.06
CA ASP A 198 3.94 -4.86 -22.29
C ASP A 198 5.42 -4.64 -22.70
N GLY A 199 6.18 -3.92 -21.87
CA GLY A 199 7.51 -3.39 -22.15
C GLY A 199 7.56 -1.87 -22.39
N THR A 200 6.42 -1.18 -22.29
CA THR A 200 6.29 0.29 -22.33
C THR A 200 6.34 0.92 -20.94
N PHE A 201 7.03 2.05 -20.80
CA PHE A 201 7.03 2.90 -19.60
C PHE A 201 6.98 4.38 -19.99
N LYS A 202 6.09 5.17 -19.38
CA LYS A 202 5.86 6.60 -19.69
C LYS A 202 5.75 6.91 -21.20
N GLY A 203 5.03 6.08 -21.96
CA GLY A 203 4.84 6.26 -23.41
C GLY A 203 6.06 5.94 -24.28
N HIS A 204 7.11 5.34 -23.72
CA HIS A 204 8.26 4.85 -24.46
C HIS A 204 8.40 3.34 -24.32
N LYS A 205 8.57 2.64 -25.44
CA LYS A 205 8.69 1.19 -25.47
C LYS A 205 10.16 0.79 -25.42
N PHE A 206 10.53 0.07 -24.37
CA PHE A 206 11.91 -0.38 -24.11
C PHE A 206 12.12 -1.84 -24.53
N PHE A 207 11.06 -2.65 -24.48
CA PHE A 207 10.99 -3.98 -25.05
C PHE A 207 9.57 -4.32 -25.48
N SER A 208 9.37 -5.48 -26.09
CA SER A 208 8.05 -6.01 -26.46
C SER A 208 7.83 -7.37 -25.80
N CYS A 209 6.71 -7.51 -25.09
CA CYS A 209 6.17 -8.78 -24.60
C CYS A 209 4.63 -8.73 -24.69
N ARG A 210 3.95 -9.79 -24.23
CA ARG A 210 2.49 -9.79 -24.09
C ARG A 210 2.04 -8.79 -23.00
N GLU A 211 0.82 -8.29 -23.10
CA GLU A 211 0.26 -7.38 -22.09
C GLU A 211 0.28 -8.03 -20.70
N ASN A 212 0.56 -7.24 -19.66
CA ASN A 212 0.71 -7.71 -18.28
C ASN A 212 1.71 -8.88 -18.13
N CYS A 213 2.69 -9.01 -19.02
CA CYS A 213 3.76 -10.00 -18.93
C CYS A 213 5.15 -9.40 -18.73
N GLY A 214 5.31 -8.08 -18.82
CA GLY A 214 6.55 -7.37 -18.51
C GLY A 214 6.57 -6.80 -17.10
N VAL A 215 7.76 -6.69 -16.51
CA VAL A 215 8.01 -5.93 -15.29
C VAL A 215 9.35 -5.19 -15.38
N PHE A 216 9.42 -3.96 -14.88
CA PHE A 216 10.67 -3.24 -14.69
C PHE A 216 11.09 -3.32 -13.22
N VAL A 217 12.32 -3.78 -12.95
CA VAL A 217 12.83 -3.96 -11.57
C VAL A 217 14.29 -3.52 -11.39
N PRO A 218 14.64 -3.03 -10.18
CA PRO A 218 16.02 -2.84 -9.77
C PRO A 218 16.71 -4.19 -9.44
N VAL A 219 18.04 -4.17 -9.47
CA VAL A 219 18.93 -5.35 -9.38
C VAL A 219 18.70 -6.24 -8.14
N ASN A 220 18.28 -5.68 -7.00
CA ASN A 220 18.00 -6.43 -5.76
C ASN A 220 16.84 -7.42 -5.88
N ARG A 221 15.96 -7.26 -6.87
CA ARG A 221 14.83 -8.17 -7.14
C ARG A 221 15.16 -9.31 -8.11
N ILE A 222 16.39 -9.40 -8.60
CA ILE A 222 16.83 -10.38 -9.61
C ILE A 222 17.80 -11.39 -9.02
N GLU A 223 17.70 -12.63 -9.46
CA GLU A 223 18.73 -13.66 -9.33
C GLU A 223 18.99 -14.30 -10.70
N PRO A 224 20.25 -14.59 -11.09
CA PRO A 224 20.53 -15.43 -12.25
C PRO A 224 19.91 -16.82 -12.08
N ASP A 225 19.48 -17.44 -13.18
CA ASP A 225 18.95 -18.81 -13.18
C ASP A 225 20.06 -19.87 -13.38
N ASP A 226 21.34 -19.48 -13.46
CA ASP A 226 22.45 -20.46 -13.47
C ASP A 226 22.64 -21.09 -12.09
N LEU A 227 22.03 -22.24 -11.91
CA LEU A 227 22.52 -23.32 -11.08
C LEU A 227 22.42 -24.62 -11.88
N PRO A 228 23.54 -25.32 -12.18
CA PRO A 228 23.46 -26.77 -12.30
C PRO A 228 23.00 -27.35 -10.95
N GLU A 229 22.25 -28.44 -10.98
CA GLU A 229 21.68 -29.04 -9.77
C GLU A 229 22.79 -29.63 -8.88
N ASP A 230 22.95 -29.06 -7.68
CA ASP A 230 23.75 -29.67 -6.60
C ASP A 230 22.84 -30.66 -5.84
N PRO A 231 23.18 -31.96 -5.75
CA PRO A 231 22.17 -33.03 -5.72
C PRO A 231 21.64 -33.35 -4.31
N LEU A 232 21.01 -32.36 -3.66
CA LEU A 232 20.48 -32.49 -2.28
C LEU A 232 19.09 -31.84 -2.04
N SER A 233 18.26 -31.66 -3.07
CA SER A 233 16.83 -31.29 -2.88
C SER A 233 15.87 -31.79 -3.96
N THR A 234 15.81 -33.11 -4.17
CA THR A 234 14.70 -33.86 -4.78
C THR A 234 14.55 -35.20 -4.03
N PRO A 235 13.44 -35.96 -4.12
CA PRO A 235 12.25 -35.79 -4.98
C PRO A 235 10.91 -35.73 -4.23
N GLU A 236 9.87 -35.19 -4.88
CA GLU A 236 8.49 -35.13 -4.35
C GLU A 236 7.47 -35.86 -5.26
N LEU A 237 7.64 -37.19 -5.36
CA LEU A 237 6.71 -38.22 -5.89
C LEU A 237 6.84 -38.66 -7.37
N GLU A 238 7.10 -39.97 -7.54
CA GLU A 238 7.10 -40.69 -8.82
C GLU A 238 5.94 -41.70 -8.92
N ILE A 239 5.65 -42.21 -10.13
CA ILE A 239 4.65 -43.26 -10.33
C ILE A 239 5.13 -44.57 -9.68
N GLY A 240 4.31 -45.13 -8.80
CA GLY A 240 4.65 -46.27 -7.94
C GLY A 240 4.96 -45.89 -6.49
N ASP A 241 5.13 -44.60 -6.16
CA ASP A 241 5.37 -44.18 -4.78
C ASP A 241 4.17 -44.46 -3.86
N ARG A 242 4.46 -44.85 -2.62
CA ARG A 242 3.47 -44.98 -1.54
C ARG A 242 3.18 -43.61 -0.94
N VAL A 243 1.90 -43.29 -0.82
CA VAL A 243 1.41 -41.97 -0.42
C VAL A 243 0.24 -42.02 0.54
N PHE A 244 0.06 -40.93 1.27
CA PHE A 244 -1.11 -40.65 2.08
C PHE A 244 -1.55 -39.19 1.92
N PHE A 245 -2.79 -38.90 2.29
CA PHE A 245 -3.33 -37.55 2.40
C PHE A 245 -4.29 -37.46 3.59
N LYS A 246 -4.71 -36.25 3.96
CA LYS A 246 -5.69 -36.01 5.02
C LYS A 246 -7.07 -35.69 4.44
N MET A 247 -8.08 -36.32 5.01
CA MET A 247 -9.49 -35.92 4.97
C MET A 247 -9.93 -35.64 6.41
N ASP A 248 -11.08 -34.98 6.60
CA ASP A 248 -11.42 -34.39 7.90
C ASP A 248 -11.49 -35.42 9.05
N ASP A 249 -12.01 -36.63 8.77
CA ASP A 249 -12.10 -37.73 9.74
C ASP A 249 -11.07 -38.88 9.50
N SER A 250 -10.18 -38.81 8.50
CA SER A 250 -9.26 -39.95 8.21
C SER A 250 -8.01 -39.61 7.39
N THR A 251 -7.03 -40.51 7.41
CA THR A 251 -5.85 -40.49 6.51
C THR A 251 -5.84 -41.68 5.55
N PRO A 252 -6.43 -41.56 4.34
CA PRO A 252 -6.33 -42.59 3.32
C PRO A 252 -4.90 -42.80 2.83
N THR A 253 -4.55 -44.06 2.56
CA THR A 253 -3.28 -44.49 1.99
C THR A 253 -3.48 -45.11 0.60
N GLY A 254 -2.46 -45.02 -0.24
CA GLY A 254 -2.47 -45.59 -1.57
C GLY A 254 -1.12 -45.50 -2.28
N THR A 255 -1.15 -45.68 -3.60
CA THR A 255 0.01 -45.74 -4.49
C THR A 255 -0.20 -44.81 -5.68
N VAL A 256 0.81 -44.02 -6.06
CA VAL A 256 0.73 -43.09 -7.19
C VAL A 256 0.62 -43.87 -8.50
N VAL A 257 -0.44 -43.61 -9.28
CA VAL A 257 -0.68 -44.20 -10.62
C VAL A 257 -0.73 -43.17 -11.75
N TYR A 258 -0.71 -41.87 -11.40
CA TYR A 258 -0.59 -40.75 -12.33
C TYR A 258 0.06 -39.57 -11.58
N CYS A 259 0.99 -38.84 -12.20
CA CYS A 259 1.62 -37.65 -11.62
C CYS A 259 2.01 -36.69 -12.75
N ASP A 260 1.08 -35.85 -13.21
CA ASP A 260 1.29 -34.93 -14.34
C ASP A 260 0.22 -33.80 -14.33
N TYR A 261 0.34 -32.85 -15.24
CA TYR A 261 -0.63 -31.77 -15.46
C TYR A 261 -1.90 -32.26 -16.17
N LEU A 262 -3.07 -31.87 -15.66
CA LEU A 262 -4.34 -32.23 -16.29
C LEU A 262 -4.53 -31.53 -17.66
N PRO A 263 -5.02 -32.24 -18.70
CA PRO A 263 -5.24 -31.67 -20.02
C PRO A 263 -6.13 -30.42 -20.00
N LYS A 264 -5.66 -29.34 -20.65
CA LYS A 264 -6.28 -28.00 -20.64
C LYS A 264 -6.42 -27.38 -19.23
N LYS A 265 -5.54 -27.74 -18.27
CA LYS A 265 -5.50 -27.19 -16.90
C LYS A 265 -4.09 -27.00 -16.32
N GLN A 266 -3.06 -26.85 -17.16
CA GLN A 266 -1.65 -26.71 -16.74
C GLN A 266 -1.40 -25.59 -15.72
N GLU A 267 -2.16 -24.49 -15.80
CA GLU A 267 -2.12 -23.35 -14.86
C GLU A 267 -2.49 -23.72 -13.41
N THR A 268 -3.20 -24.85 -13.20
CA THR A 268 -3.66 -25.28 -11.88
C THR A 268 -2.68 -26.20 -11.14
N GLY A 269 -1.50 -26.47 -11.72
CA GLY A 269 -0.44 -27.29 -11.12
C GLY A 269 -0.47 -28.77 -11.49
N VAL A 270 0.43 -29.54 -10.87
CA VAL A 270 0.55 -31.00 -11.05
C VAL A 270 -0.50 -31.73 -10.20
N PHE A 271 -1.13 -32.74 -10.78
CA PHE A 271 -2.11 -33.59 -10.11
C PHE A 271 -1.60 -35.02 -9.98
N VAL A 272 -1.81 -35.58 -8.80
CA VAL A 272 -1.46 -36.94 -8.43
C VAL A 272 -2.74 -37.78 -8.42
N GLY A 273 -2.79 -38.78 -9.29
CA GLY A 273 -3.79 -39.83 -9.26
C GLY A 273 -3.29 -40.98 -8.39
N ILE A 274 -4.09 -41.37 -7.40
CA ILE A 274 -3.75 -42.33 -6.36
C ILE A 274 -4.70 -43.53 -6.45
N HIS A 275 -4.14 -44.73 -6.55
CA HIS A 275 -4.87 -45.98 -6.33
C HIS A 275 -4.82 -46.31 -4.83
N LEU A 276 -5.97 -46.22 -4.17
CA LEU A 276 -6.15 -46.34 -2.73
C LEU A 276 -6.13 -47.80 -2.26
N ASP A 277 -5.73 -48.02 -1.01
CA ASP A 277 -5.83 -49.34 -0.37
C ASP A 277 -7.25 -49.66 0.14
N LYS A 278 -8.16 -48.68 0.11
CA LYS A 278 -9.53 -48.75 0.67
C LYS A 278 -10.55 -48.04 -0.24
N PRO A 279 -11.82 -48.47 -0.25
CA PRO A 279 -12.89 -47.86 -1.04
C PRO A 279 -13.37 -46.52 -0.45
N VAL A 280 -12.54 -45.47 -0.55
CA VAL A 280 -12.85 -44.08 -0.08
C VAL A 280 -12.59 -43.03 -1.16
N GLY A 281 -12.38 -43.47 -2.39
CA GLY A 281 -12.19 -42.68 -3.60
C GLY A 281 -13.49 -42.39 -4.34
N SER A 282 -13.36 -41.63 -5.42
CA SER A 282 -14.45 -41.21 -6.29
C SER A 282 -14.01 -41.03 -7.75
N TRP A 283 -12.84 -41.53 -8.13
CA TRP A 283 -12.20 -41.31 -9.42
C TRP A 283 -11.90 -42.63 -10.15
N ASP A 284 -12.35 -42.72 -11.40
CA ASP A 284 -12.30 -43.91 -12.26
C ASP A 284 -11.03 -44.02 -13.13
N GLY A 285 -10.11 -43.06 -13.00
CA GLY A 285 -8.93 -42.94 -13.87
C GLY A 285 -9.15 -42.07 -15.13
N LEU A 286 -10.36 -41.53 -15.35
CA LEU A 286 -10.68 -40.66 -16.48
C LEU A 286 -10.77 -39.18 -16.07
N PHE A 287 -10.38 -38.28 -16.99
CA PHE A 287 -10.60 -36.85 -16.85
C PHE A 287 -11.20 -36.30 -18.15
N ARG A 288 -12.42 -35.76 -18.08
CA ARG A 288 -13.17 -35.20 -19.23
C ARG A 288 -13.17 -36.15 -20.45
N ASN A 289 -13.60 -37.39 -20.22
CA ASN A 289 -13.65 -38.50 -21.20
C ASN A 289 -12.31 -38.95 -21.80
N ARG A 290 -11.16 -38.50 -21.27
CA ARG A 290 -9.84 -39.05 -21.59
C ARG A 290 -9.34 -39.93 -20.44
N VAL A 291 -8.97 -41.17 -20.74
CA VAL A 291 -8.30 -42.06 -19.79
C VAL A 291 -6.90 -41.50 -19.47
N LEU A 292 -6.58 -41.36 -18.18
CA LEU A 292 -5.26 -40.93 -17.69
C LEU A 292 -4.49 -42.10 -17.06
N CYS A 293 -5.19 -42.98 -16.34
CA CYS A 293 -4.67 -44.26 -15.85
C CYS A 293 -5.82 -45.29 -15.77
N HIS A 294 -5.53 -46.54 -15.45
CA HIS A 294 -6.55 -47.56 -15.21
C HIS A 294 -6.69 -47.83 -13.70
N ILE A 295 -7.92 -47.67 -13.18
CA ILE A 295 -8.29 -47.95 -11.79
C ILE A 295 -9.42 -48.99 -11.82
N PRO A 296 -9.37 -50.06 -10.99
CA PRO A 296 -10.30 -51.20 -11.10
C PRO A 296 -11.73 -50.89 -10.63
N SER A 297 -11.94 -49.86 -9.79
CA SER A 297 -13.25 -49.34 -9.39
C SER A 297 -13.08 -47.86 -8.99
N PRO A 298 -14.05 -46.96 -9.27
CA PRO A 298 -13.95 -45.54 -8.92
C PRO A 298 -13.75 -45.31 -7.40
N GLU A 299 -14.28 -46.21 -6.58
CA GLU A 299 -14.12 -46.21 -5.12
C GLU A 299 -12.66 -46.34 -4.67
N TYR A 300 -11.77 -46.86 -5.53
CA TYR A 300 -10.35 -47.06 -5.23
C TYR A 300 -9.44 -46.02 -5.88
N GLY A 301 -9.99 -44.96 -6.50
CA GLY A 301 -9.23 -43.89 -7.11
C GLY A 301 -9.49 -42.52 -6.50
N MET A 302 -8.43 -41.73 -6.33
CA MET A 302 -8.51 -40.33 -5.94
C MET A 302 -7.58 -39.47 -6.82
N LEU A 303 -8.00 -38.25 -7.16
CA LEU A 303 -7.20 -37.31 -7.95
C LEU A 303 -7.05 -36.00 -7.17
N LEU A 304 -5.82 -35.68 -6.74
CA LEU A 304 -5.53 -34.54 -5.86
C LEU A 304 -4.41 -33.64 -6.44
N PRO A 305 -4.37 -32.34 -6.13
CA PRO A 305 -3.18 -31.52 -6.34
C PRO A 305 -2.00 -32.10 -5.55
N ILE A 306 -0.79 -32.07 -6.11
CA ILE A 306 0.42 -32.62 -5.47
C ILE A 306 0.67 -32.08 -4.05
N SER A 307 0.31 -30.82 -3.80
CA SER A 307 0.43 -30.16 -2.48
C SER A 307 -0.48 -30.72 -1.38
N LYS A 308 -1.40 -31.64 -1.69
CA LYS A 308 -2.23 -32.37 -0.71
C LYS A 308 -1.75 -33.81 -0.46
N VAL A 309 -0.65 -34.24 -1.07
CA VAL A 309 -0.19 -35.63 -1.07
C VAL A 309 1.20 -35.72 -0.42
N HIS A 310 1.39 -36.70 0.45
CA HIS A 310 2.62 -36.89 1.21
C HIS A 310 3.19 -38.30 0.98
N LYS A 311 4.51 -38.41 0.82
CA LYS A 311 5.20 -39.70 0.68
C LYS A 311 5.16 -40.46 2.01
N GLY A 312 4.86 -41.76 1.96
CA GLY A 312 4.71 -42.61 3.14
C GLY A 312 5.84 -43.63 3.30
N ASP A 313 6.58 -43.56 4.40
CA ASP A 313 7.66 -44.50 4.71
C ASP A 313 7.15 -45.91 5.06
N LEU A 314 7.91 -46.92 4.63
CA LEU A 314 7.51 -48.33 4.72
C LEU A 314 7.90 -48.98 6.05
N ALA A 315 7.05 -48.86 7.08
CA ALA A 315 7.16 -49.64 8.32
C ALA A 315 5.82 -50.00 9.00
N ALA A 316 5.73 -51.26 9.43
CA ALA A 316 4.80 -51.87 10.43
C ALA A 316 3.30 -52.12 10.09
N SER A 317 2.88 -53.37 10.37
CA SER A 317 1.52 -53.92 10.68
C SER A 317 0.31 -53.52 9.79
N ARG A 318 -0.35 -54.39 9.01
CA ARG A 318 -1.01 -55.72 9.23
C ARG A 318 -2.32 -55.72 10.05
N GLU A 319 -3.38 -56.21 9.36
CA GLU A 319 -4.59 -56.89 9.89
C GLU A 319 -5.66 -56.00 10.60
N ARG A 320 -6.98 -56.33 10.64
CA ARG A 320 -7.73 -57.52 10.17
C ARG A 320 -9.24 -57.21 9.89
N GLY A 321 -9.80 -57.69 8.77
CA GLY A 321 -11.25 -57.94 8.54
C GLY A 321 -12.23 -56.74 8.47
N ASP A 322 -13.51 -56.89 8.09
CA ASP A 322 -14.20 -57.95 7.31
C ASP A 322 -15.62 -57.49 6.85
N HIS A 323 -16.09 -57.93 5.66
CA HIS A 323 -17.48 -57.87 5.13
C HIS A 323 -18.19 -56.47 5.02
N LYS A 324 -19.26 -56.24 4.22
CA LYS A 324 -20.13 -57.10 3.37
C LYS A 324 -20.77 -56.32 2.18
N THR A 325 -21.28 -57.06 1.18
CA THR A 325 -21.92 -56.63 -0.09
C THR A 325 -23.31 -55.99 -0.01
N LYS A 326 -23.71 -55.16 -1.01
CA LYS A 326 -24.93 -55.28 -1.89
C LYS A 326 -25.11 -54.05 -2.83
N ASP A 327 -25.28 -54.22 -4.15
CA ASP A 327 -26.54 -54.41 -4.97
C ASP A 327 -27.48 -53.16 -5.06
N LEU A 328 -28.17 -52.83 -6.17
CA LEU A 328 -28.05 -53.11 -7.62
C LEU A 328 -29.10 -52.26 -8.43
N GLY A 329 -28.81 -51.89 -9.69
CA GLY A 329 -29.82 -51.36 -10.68
C GLY A 329 -29.76 -49.82 -10.90
N VAL A 330 -29.72 -49.20 -12.10
CA VAL A 330 -29.96 -49.51 -13.55
C VAL A 330 -31.37 -49.23 -14.09
N LEU A 331 -31.52 -48.10 -14.83
CA LEU A 331 -32.39 -47.82 -16.03
C LEU A 331 -32.34 -46.29 -16.29
N LYS A 332 -31.83 -45.64 -17.37
CA LYS A 332 -31.75 -45.77 -18.85
C LYS A 332 -32.87 -45.08 -19.69
N LYS A 333 -32.48 -44.03 -20.44
CA LYS A 333 -33.05 -43.49 -21.73
C LYS A 333 -34.36 -42.66 -21.64
N LYS A 334 -34.72 -41.72 -22.55
CA LYS A 334 -34.17 -41.21 -23.85
C LYS A 334 -34.86 -39.87 -24.31
N LYS A 335 -34.17 -38.99 -25.08
CA LYS A 335 -34.54 -38.21 -26.34
C LYS A 335 -35.95 -37.54 -26.53
N ASN A 336 -36.24 -36.51 -27.38
CA ASN A 336 -35.55 -35.49 -28.25
C ASN A 336 -36.59 -34.42 -28.75
N GLY A 337 -36.18 -33.36 -29.49
CA GLY A 337 -37.02 -32.36 -30.23
C GLY A 337 -36.84 -30.92 -29.71
N GLU A 338 -36.56 -29.83 -30.45
CA GLU A 338 -36.61 -29.47 -31.91
C GLU A 338 -38.08 -29.34 -32.41
N GLU A 339 -38.58 -28.33 -33.16
CA GLU A 339 -38.11 -27.31 -34.17
C GLU A 339 -38.69 -25.86 -33.82
N GLU A 340 -38.31 -24.64 -34.28
CA GLU A 340 -38.06 -23.96 -35.62
C GLU A 340 -39.40 -23.66 -36.38
N GLU A 341 -39.87 -22.41 -36.70
CA GLU A 341 -39.50 -21.28 -37.66
C GLU A 341 -39.29 -19.87 -36.94
N GLU A 342 -38.97 -18.63 -37.45
CA GLU A 342 -38.91 -17.82 -38.74
C GLU A 342 -40.24 -17.02 -39.13
N ASP A 343 -40.37 -15.71 -39.54
CA ASP A 343 -39.58 -14.42 -39.62
C ASP A 343 -40.42 -13.11 -39.23
N GLU A 344 -40.56 -11.87 -39.79
CA GLU A 344 -40.40 -11.07 -41.08
C GLU A 344 -40.36 -9.47 -40.81
N ASP A 345 -40.27 -8.54 -41.81
CA ASP A 345 -39.87 -7.06 -41.72
C ASP A 345 -40.90 -5.90 -41.97
N GLU A 346 -40.53 -4.60 -41.76
CA GLU A 346 -40.94 -3.40 -42.59
C GLU A 346 -40.03 -2.12 -42.41
N GLU A 347 -39.87 -1.26 -43.44
CA GLU A 347 -38.99 -0.04 -43.51
C GLU A 347 -39.76 1.30 -43.14
N ASP A 348 -39.22 2.53 -43.07
CA ASP A 348 -38.60 3.35 -44.15
C ASP A 348 -38.26 4.81 -43.68
N LYS A 349 -37.33 5.48 -44.38
CA LYS A 349 -36.97 6.94 -44.46
C LYS A 349 -36.08 7.68 -43.43
N GLU A 350 -35.41 8.70 -43.98
CA GLU A 350 -34.22 9.42 -43.48
C GLU A 350 -34.49 10.92 -43.24
N GLU A 351 -33.67 11.56 -42.40
CA GLU A 351 -33.31 12.99 -42.52
C GLU A 351 -31.80 13.18 -42.22
N GLU A 352 -31.07 13.88 -43.09
CA GLU A 352 -29.63 14.15 -42.91
C GLU A 352 -29.38 15.32 -41.95
N GLU A 353 -28.54 15.13 -40.92
CA GLU A 353 -27.93 16.22 -40.14
C GLU A 353 -26.40 16.01 -40.01
N ASP A 354 -25.62 16.99 -40.50
CA ASP A 354 -24.17 17.07 -40.38
C ASP A 354 -23.71 17.13 -38.91
N LYS A 355 -23.44 15.98 -38.31
CA LYS A 355 -22.92 15.86 -36.94
C LYS A 355 -21.44 15.53 -36.97
N GLN A 356 -20.61 16.56 -36.77
CA GLN A 356 -19.15 16.46 -36.71
C GLN A 356 -18.72 15.70 -35.45
N TYR A 357 -18.54 14.38 -35.58
CA TYR A 357 -18.11 13.51 -34.48
C TYR A 357 -16.69 13.83 -33.99
N ASN A 358 -16.52 13.77 -32.68
CA ASN A 358 -15.28 14.16 -32.00
C ASN A 358 -14.25 13.00 -32.07
N HIS A 359 -13.23 13.11 -32.91
CA HIS A 359 -12.30 12.01 -33.28
C HIS A 359 -11.29 11.58 -32.17
N HIS A 360 -11.61 11.80 -30.90
CA HIS A 360 -10.72 11.53 -29.76
C HIS A 360 -11.17 10.35 -28.87
N LEU A 361 -12.13 9.52 -29.31
CA LEU A 361 -12.71 8.42 -28.52
C LEU A 361 -12.40 6.99 -29.02
N LEU A 362 -11.66 6.83 -30.12
CA LEU A 362 -11.33 5.52 -30.68
C LEU A 362 -9.88 5.14 -30.35
N GLU A 363 -9.69 3.98 -29.73
CA GLU A 363 -8.41 3.45 -29.26
C GLU A 363 -8.13 2.07 -29.86
N ILE A 364 -6.94 1.51 -29.61
CA ILE A 364 -6.60 0.16 -30.05
C ILE A 364 -7.44 -0.86 -29.23
N ASN A 365 -8.09 -1.77 -29.95
CA ASN A 365 -9.14 -2.71 -29.55
C ASN A 365 -10.55 -2.12 -29.40
N SER A 366 -10.82 -0.89 -29.83
CA SER A 366 -12.21 -0.45 -30.08
C SER A 366 -12.85 -1.30 -31.19
N VAL A 367 -14.09 -1.76 -30.96
CA VAL A 367 -14.95 -2.38 -31.99
C VAL A 367 -15.63 -1.26 -32.77
N VAL A 368 -15.53 -1.30 -34.10
CA VAL A 368 -15.99 -0.23 -34.98
C VAL A 368 -16.65 -0.76 -36.26
N GLU A 369 -17.57 0.03 -36.78
CA GLU A 369 -18.18 -0.11 -38.09
C GLU A 369 -17.55 0.93 -39.06
N VAL A 370 -17.39 0.53 -40.33
CA VAL A 370 -16.83 1.37 -41.40
C VAL A 370 -17.52 1.14 -42.74
N ASN A 371 -17.57 2.20 -43.55
CA ASN A 371 -18.22 2.25 -44.87
C ASN A 371 -19.75 2.02 -44.82
N ASP A 372 -20.35 1.98 -46.01
CA ASP A 372 -21.75 1.69 -46.27
C ASP A 372 -21.81 0.74 -47.49
N PRO A 373 -22.43 -0.47 -47.40
CA PRO A 373 -22.97 -1.08 -46.18
C PRO A 373 -21.90 -1.30 -45.08
N PRO A 374 -22.30 -1.36 -43.80
CA PRO A 374 -21.37 -1.36 -42.67
C PRO A 374 -20.54 -2.64 -42.60
N ILE A 375 -19.22 -2.47 -42.55
CA ILE A 375 -18.23 -3.53 -42.34
C ILE A 375 -17.71 -3.43 -40.90
N TYR A 376 -17.82 -4.52 -40.15
CA TYR A 376 -17.43 -4.58 -38.74
C TYR A 376 -15.99 -5.07 -38.54
N GLY A 377 -15.27 -4.47 -37.60
CA GLY A 377 -13.91 -4.87 -37.25
C GLY A 377 -13.40 -4.27 -35.93
N VAL A 378 -12.24 -4.76 -35.50
CA VAL A 378 -11.56 -4.31 -34.28
C VAL A 378 -10.32 -3.52 -34.67
N ILE A 379 -10.16 -2.30 -34.14
CA ILE A 379 -8.93 -1.52 -34.33
C ILE A 379 -7.74 -2.29 -33.74
N ARG A 380 -6.76 -2.67 -34.57
CA ARG A 380 -5.48 -3.27 -34.13
C ARG A 380 -4.31 -2.30 -34.19
N TRP A 381 -4.46 -1.18 -34.90
CA TRP A 381 -3.43 -0.15 -35.04
C TRP A 381 -4.08 1.22 -35.28
N ILE A 382 -3.47 2.28 -34.74
CA ILE A 382 -3.75 3.67 -35.11
C ILE A 382 -2.42 4.39 -35.27
N GLY A 383 -2.29 5.22 -36.31
CA GLY A 383 -1.16 6.12 -36.48
C GLY A 383 -1.22 6.91 -37.78
N GLU A 384 -0.21 7.74 -38.02
CA GLU A 384 -0.04 8.51 -39.26
C GLU A 384 1.03 7.82 -40.12
N PRO A 385 0.66 7.16 -41.24
CA PRO A 385 1.63 6.65 -42.21
C PRO A 385 2.45 7.80 -42.83
N PRO A 386 3.72 7.58 -43.24
CA PRO A 386 4.58 8.64 -43.80
C PRO A 386 4.08 9.36 -45.06
N ASP A 387 2.99 8.88 -45.68
CA ASP A 387 2.38 9.39 -46.92
C ASP A 387 0.94 9.93 -46.73
N GLU A 388 0.44 10.05 -45.49
CA GLU A 388 -0.94 10.49 -45.19
C GLU A 388 -0.92 11.58 -44.11
N ASP A 389 -1.44 12.77 -44.42
CA ASP A 389 -1.52 13.92 -43.49
C ASP A 389 -2.58 13.75 -42.37
N GLU A 390 -3.14 12.56 -42.20
CA GLU A 390 -4.28 12.27 -41.32
C GLU A 390 -4.17 10.88 -40.70
N ALA A 391 -4.58 10.72 -39.43
CA ALA A 391 -4.54 9.45 -38.73
C ALA A 391 -5.36 8.34 -39.42
N VAL A 392 -4.75 7.16 -39.56
CA VAL A 392 -5.29 5.95 -40.18
C VAL A 392 -5.47 4.88 -39.10
N ALA A 393 -6.63 4.21 -39.11
CA ALA A 393 -6.91 3.02 -38.33
C ALA A 393 -6.65 1.76 -39.17
N GLY A 394 -5.92 0.80 -38.61
CA GLY A 394 -5.77 -0.56 -39.11
C GLY A 394 -6.71 -1.50 -38.36
N LEU A 395 -7.63 -2.13 -39.07
CA LEU A 395 -8.76 -2.92 -38.57
C LEU A 395 -8.54 -4.41 -38.84
N GLU A 396 -8.79 -5.27 -37.86
CA GLU A 396 -9.03 -6.70 -38.08
C GLU A 396 -10.53 -6.93 -38.22
N LEU A 397 -10.97 -7.32 -39.42
CA LEU A 397 -12.38 -7.48 -39.78
C LEU A 397 -12.99 -8.76 -39.19
N GLU A 398 -14.29 -8.69 -38.89
CA GLU A 398 -15.06 -9.86 -38.43
C GLU A 398 -15.12 -10.93 -39.54
N GLU A 399 -15.42 -10.53 -40.78
CA GLU A 399 -15.42 -11.40 -41.98
C GLU A 399 -14.32 -11.03 -43.00
N PRO A 400 -13.79 -11.98 -43.78
CA PRO A 400 -12.76 -11.72 -44.77
C PRO A 400 -13.37 -11.20 -46.09
N LEU A 401 -13.00 -9.99 -46.51
CA LEU A 401 -13.53 -9.41 -47.76
C LEU A 401 -12.78 -9.94 -49.00
N PRO A 402 -13.46 -10.18 -50.13
CA PRO A 402 -12.88 -10.82 -51.31
C PRO A 402 -11.91 -9.93 -52.11
N SER A 403 -11.83 -8.62 -51.81
CA SER A 403 -10.89 -7.68 -52.44
C SER A 403 -10.47 -6.56 -51.49
N GLY A 404 -9.31 -5.96 -51.74
CA GLY A 404 -8.81 -4.77 -51.03
C GLY A 404 -8.19 -4.98 -49.65
N CYS A 405 -8.50 -6.08 -48.94
CA CYS A 405 -7.96 -6.36 -47.61
C CYS A 405 -6.60 -7.08 -47.63
N THR A 406 -5.81 -6.90 -46.56
CA THR A 406 -4.46 -7.47 -46.38
C THR A 406 -4.40 -8.40 -45.16
N ASP A 407 -3.20 -8.69 -44.63
CA ASP A 407 -2.95 -9.51 -43.42
C ASP A 407 -2.36 -8.69 -42.24
N GLY A 408 -2.50 -7.36 -42.28
CA GLY A 408 -1.94 -6.40 -41.32
C GLY A 408 -0.79 -5.56 -41.88
N GLN A 409 -0.54 -5.65 -43.20
CA GLN A 409 0.44 -4.87 -43.95
C GLN A 409 -0.23 -3.73 -44.74
N TYR A 410 0.38 -2.54 -44.76
CA TYR A 410 -0.06 -1.39 -45.55
C TYR A 410 1.14 -0.74 -46.24
N ARG A 411 1.04 -0.52 -47.56
CA ARG A 411 2.12 -0.01 -48.45
C ARG A 411 3.50 -0.68 -48.20
N GLY A 412 3.51 -1.99 -47.93
CA GLY A 412 4.72 -2.79 -47.68
C GLY A 412 5.23 -2.80 -46.24
N THR A 413 4.78 -1.89 -45.37
CA THR A 413 5.10 -1.89 -43.93
C THR A 413 4.07 -2.72 -43.16
N ARG A 414 4.51 -3.57 -42.22
CA ARG A 414 3.61 -4.35 -41.36
C ARG A 414 3.32 -3.60 -40.07
N TYR A 415 2.04 -3.40 -39.77
CA TYR A 415 1.57 -2.69 -38.58
C TYR A 415 0.91 -3.63 -37.56
N PHE A 416 0.26 -4.69 -38.01
CA PHE A 416 -0.24 -5.78 -37.16
C PHE A 416 -0.19 -7.14 -37.90
N HIS A 417 -0.76 -8.18 -37.30
CA HIS A 417 -0.93 -9.50 -37.90
C HIS A 417 -2.38 -9.96 -37.69
N CYS A 418 -3.03 -10.43 -38.74
CA CYS A 418 -4.33 -11.10 -38.69
C CYS A 418 -4.35 -12.24 -39.72
N GLN A 419 -5.51 -12.84 -39.97
CA GLN A 419 -5.68 -13.78 -41.09
C GLN A 419 -5.58 -13.04 -42.44
N PRO A 420 -5.16 -13.71 -43.53
CA PRO A 420 -5.19 -13.12 -44.87
C PRO A 420 -6.59 -12.61 -45.24
N ASN A 421 -6.62 -11.46 -45.91
CA ASN A 421 -7.83 -10.74 -46.33
C ASN A 421 -8.73 -10.25 -45.16
N LYS A 422 -8.21 -10.18 -43.92
CA LYS A 422 -8.92 -9.61 -42.75
C LYS A 422 -8.37 -8.26 -42.26
N ALA A 423 -7.33 -7.68 -42.87
CA ALA A 423 -6.89 -6.33 -42.51
C ALA A 423 -7.45 -5.27 -43.47
N LEU A 424 -8.09 -4.25 -42.92
CA LEU A 424 -8.51 -3.05 -43.66
C LEU A 424 -7.84 -1.82 -43.05
N PHE A 425 -7.39 -0.88 -43.87
CA PHE A 425 -6.83 0.39 -43.41
C PHE A 425 -7.70 1.54 -43.92
N VAL A 426 -8.29 2.30 -43.01
CA VAL A 426 -9.14 3.46 -43.32
C VAL A 426 -8.69 4.69 -42.52
N LYS A 427 -9.04 5.89 -42.97
CA LYS A 427 -8.85 7.09 -42.16
C LYS A 427 -9.68 6.99 -40.88
N LEU A 428 -9.11 7.32 -39.73
CA LEU A 428 -9.74 7.17 -38.41
C LEU A 428 -11.11 7.87 -38.34
N ARG A 429 -11.26 8.98 -39.07
CA ARG A 429 -12.53 9.72 -39.20
C ARG A 429 -13.69 8.97 -39.86
N HIS A 430 -13.43 7.86 -40.55
CA HIS A 430 -14.47 7.01 -41.16
C HIS A 430 -14.88 5.82 -40.25
N CYS A 431 -14.18 5.62 -39.13
CA CYS A 431 -14.57 4.66 -38.10
C CYS A 431 -15.65 5.24 -37.20
N ARG A 432 -16.71 4.49 -36.95
CA ARG A 432 -17.73 4.79 -35.92
C ARG A 432 -17.73 3.64 -34.89
N PRO A 433 -18.00 3.88 -33.60
CA PRO A 433 -18.22 2.79 -32.66
C PRO A 433 -19.33 1.87 -33.17
N ASP A 434 -19.11 0.55 -33.12
CA ASP A 434 -20.05 -0.45 -33.66
C ASP A 434 -21.45 -0.29 -33.01
N SER A 435 -22.43 0.08 -33.83
CA SER A 435 -23.78 0.44 -33.42
C SER A 435 -24.52 -0.69 -32.71
N ARG A 436 -24.14 -1.95 -32.98
CA ARG A 436 -24.68 -3.16 -32.32
C ARG A 436 -24.46 -3.17 -30.81
N PHE A 437 -23.51 -2.37 -30.29
CA PHE A 437 -23.11 -2.35 -28.88
C PHE A 437 -23.54 -1.10 -28.08
N GLY A 438 -24.20 -0.14 -28.72
CA GLY A 438 -24.83 1.02 -28.05
C GLY A 438 -23.88 2.19 -27.73
N SER A 439 -24.37 3.42 -27.93
CA SER A 439 -23.53 4.63 -27.86
C SER A 439 -23.34 5.17 -26.43
N LEU A 440 -22.14 4.98 -25.87
CA LEU A 440 -21.70 5.65 -24.63
C LEU A 440 -21.34 7.12 -24.91
N GLN A 441 -22.31 8.03 -24.76
CA GLN A 441 -22.07 9.46 -24.93
C GLN A 441 -21.60 10.18 -23.65
N ASN A 442 -20.62 11.07 -23.87
CA ASN A 442 -20.15 12.15 -23.01
C ASN A 442 -19.36 11.77 -21.74
N LEU A 443 -18.36 12.62 -21.44
CA LEU A 443 -17.19 12.27 -20.64
C LEU A 443 -16.85 13.41 -19.66
N GLU A 444 -17.10 13.22 -18.38
CA GLU A 444 -16.53 14.07 -17.32
C GLU A 444 -16.04 13.25 -16.12
N ASN A 445 -14.98 13.77 -15.48
CA ASN A 445 -14.43 13.40 -14.18
C ASN A 445 -13.88 11.96 -14.02
N PRO A 446 -12.56 11.77 -13.76
CA PRO A 446 -11.99 10.45 -13.47
C PRO A 446 -12.64 9.68 -12.30
N VAL A 447 -13.32 10.40 -11.39
CA VAL A 447 -14.04 9.80 -10.24
C VAL A 447 -15.36 9.14 -10.64
N LEU A 448 -15.92 9.46 -11.83
CA LEU A 448 -17.08 8.78 -12.40
C LEU A 448 -16.72 7.51 -13.20
N ARG A 449 -15.43 7.09 -13.25
CA ARG A 449 -15.06 5.79 -13.83
C ARG A 449 -15.59 4.57 -13.05
N CYS A 450 -16.14 4.77 -11.85
CA CYS A 450 -16.94 3.77 -11.13
C CYS A 450 -18.43 3.93 -11.49
N ASN A 451 -18.84 3.48 -12.68
CA ASN A 451 -20.20 3.64 -13.21
C ASN A 451 -20.76 2.30 -13.75
N PRO A 452 -22.10 2.12 -13.83
CA PRO A 452 -22.68 1.23 -12.83
C PRO A 452 -22.88 -0.24 -13.23
N LEU A 453 -22.62 -0.62 -14.48
CA LEU A 453 -23.18 -1.86 -15.05
C LEU A 453 -22.63 -3.13 -14.38
N ASP A 454 -21.31 -3.31 -14.32
CA ASP A 454 -20.68 -4.34 -13.46
C ASP A 454 -20.60 -3.90 -11.98
N PHE A 455 -20.62 -2.59 -11.72
CA PHE A 455 -20.38 -2.02 -10.39
C PHE A 455 -21.57 -2.08 -9.42
N ARG A 456 -22.77 -2.50 -9.84
CA ARG A 456 -23.96 -2.63 -8.95
C ARG A 456 -23.66 -3.43 -7.68
N GLY A 457 -22.84 -4.47 -7.77
CA GLY A 457 -22.47 -5.29 -6.62
C GLY A 457 -21.47 -4.65 -5.65
N TYR A 458 -20.82 -3.53 -6.00
CA TYR A 458 -19.75 -2.88 -5.23
C TYR A 458 -20.06 -1.44 -4.79
N ALA A 459 -21.26 -0.92 -5.07
CA ALA A 459 -21.71 0.39 -4.61
C ALA A 459 -22.22 0.34 -3.15
N SER A 460 -21.85 1.30 -2.30
CA SER A 460 -22.48 1.49 -0.99
C SER A 460 -23.66 2.47 -1.08
N SER A 461 -24.79 2.10 -0.47
CA SER A 461 -25.97 2.95 -0.34
C SER A 461 -25.74 4.11 0.63
N ARG A 462 -26.47 5.22 0.42
CA ARG A 462 -26.60 6.30 1.40
C ARG A 462 -27.60 5.88 2.48
N VAL A 463 -27.30 6.16 3.74
CA VAL A 463 -28.07 5.76 4.92
C VAL A 463 -28.31 7.01 5.78
N GLU A 464 -29.53 7.56 5.69
CA GLU A 464 -29.95 8.81 6.35
C GLU A 464 -30.18 8.65 7.86
N GLU A 465 -30.54 7.44 8.31
CA GLU A 465 -30.79 7.13 9.72
C GLU A 465 -29.49 7.12 10.53
N ASP A 466 -29.48 7.83 11.66
CA ASP A 466 -28.33 7.88 12.58
C ASP A 466 -28.06 6.49 13.13
N THR A 467 -26.99 5.85 12.64
CA THR A 467 -26.70 4.44 12.89
C THR A 467 -25.70 4.32 14.05
N PRO A 468 -26.06 3.76 15.21
CA PRO A 468 -25.11 3.52 16.30
C PRO A 468 -24.08 2.45 15.91
N PRO A 469 -22.95 2.33 16.62
CA PRO A 469 -21.99 1.26 16.40
C PRO A 469 -22.66 -0.14 16.49
N PRO A 470 -22.18 -1.15 15.73
CA PRO A 470 -22.76 -2.50 15.77
C PRO A 470 -22.65 -3.14 17.15
N PRO A 471 -23.52 -4.13 17.48
CA PRO A 471 -23.49 -4.81 18.76
C PRO A 471 -22.11 -5.40 19.07
N LEU A 472 -21.58 -5.09 20.25
CA LEU A 472 -20.28 -5.58 20.68
C LEU A 472 -20.26 -7.11 20.85
N GLY A 473 -19.09 -7.69 20.59
CA GLY A 473 -18.86 -9.13 20.57
C GLY A 473 -19.14 -9.76 19.21
N ASP A 474 -19.66 -10.98 19.22
CA ASP A 474 -19.64 -11.87 18.06
C ASP A 474 -20.63 -11.45 16.97
N GLN A 475 -21.76 -10.82 17.34
CA GLN A 475 -22.74 -10.31 16.37
C GLN A 475 -22.16 -9.17 15.50
N GLY A 476 -21.41 -8.25 16.12
CA GLY A 476 -20.65 -7.22 15.39
C GLY A 476 -19.53 -7.82 14.54
N MET A 477 -18.88 -8.89 15.02
CA MET A 477 -17.87 -9.63 14.27
C MET A 477 -18.45 -10.28 13.01
N GLU A 478 -19.56 -11.03 13.12
CA GLU A 478 -20.24 -11.65 11.97
C GLU A 478 -20.73 -10.61 10.95
N HIS A 479 -21.16 -9.43 11.41
CA HIS A 479 -21.60 -8.36 10.52
C HIS A 479 -20.44 -7.69 9.75
N LEU A 480 -19.28 -7.50 10.37
CA LEU A 480 -18.17 -6.71 9.82
C LEU A 480 -16.96 -7.51 9.34
N SER A 481 -16.80 -8.77 9.71
CA SER A 481 -15.68 -9.62 9.25
C SER A 481 -15.94 -10.24 7.87
N GLY A 482 -14.86 -10.57 7.17
CA GLY A 482 -14.86 -11.22 5.87
C GLY A 482 -14.17 -10.43 4.77
N TRP A 483 -14.20 -11.02 3.58
CA TRP A 483 -13.77 -10.41 2.32
C TRP A 483 -14.81 -9.38 1.87
N LYS A 484 -14.37 -8.26 1.25
CA LYS A 484 -15.24 -7.14 0.84
C LYS A 484 -16.00 -6.52 2.02
N LYS A 485 -15.27 -6.21 3.08
CA LYS A 485 -15.76 -5.53 4.30
C LYS A 485 -14.84 -4.40 4.73
N GLY A 486 -15.38 -3.44 5.46
CA GLY A 486 -14.71 -2.20 5.81
C GLY A 486 -14.75 -1.17 4.68
N ILE A 487 -13.79 -0.23 4.70
CA ILE A 487 -13.71 0.87 3.72
C ILE A 487 -12.84 0.45 2.53
N GLN A 488 -13.37 0.54 1.31
CA GLN A 488 -12.62 0.25 0.08
C GLN A 488 -11.59 1.35 -0.23
N GLY A 489 -10.31 0.97 -0.28
CA GLY A 489 -9.23 1.90 -0.61
C GLY A 489 -9.01 2.10 -2.10
N HIS A 490 -8.60 3.30 -2.52
CA HIS A 490 -8.27 3.67 -3.90
C HIS A 490 -7.32 4.87 -3.93
N CYS A 491 -6.30 4.86 -4.79
CA CYS A 491 -5.33 5.96 -4.97
C CYS A 491 -4.75 6.51 -3.65
N ASN A 492 -3.86 5.73 -3.03
CA ASN A 492 -3.10 6.10 -1.82
C ASN A 492 -3.97 6.43 -0.58
N SER A 493 -5.19 5.87 -0.49
CA SER A 493 -6.17 6.30 0.50
C SER A 493 -6.04 5.77 1.93
N CYS A 494 -5.20 4.75 2.15
CA CYS A 494 -5.16 3.96 3.37
C CYS A 494 -5.02 4.77 4.68
N TYR A 495 -4.32 5.91 4.65
CA TYR A 495 -4.21 6.83 5.80
C TYR A 495 -5.57 7.35 6.29
N LEU A 496 -6.53 7.54 5.39
CA LEU A 496 -7.88 7.99 5.67
C LEU A 496 -8.77 6.78 5.97
N ASP A 497 -8.70 5.72 5.15
CA ASP A 497 -9.54 4.52 5.28
C ASP A 497 -9.37 3.87 6.66
N ALA A 498 -8.13 3.61 7.07
CA ALA A 498 -7.83 2.97 8.34
C ALA A 498 -8.09 3.89 9.54
N THR A 499 -7.91 5.20 9.39
CA THR A 499 -8.20 6.18 10.46
C THR A 499 -9.70 6.30 10.69
N LEU A 500 -10.53 6.41 9.63
CA LEU A 500 -11.99 6.39 9.77
C LEU A 500 -12.50 5.06 10.33
N PHE A 501 -11.90 3.93 9.92
CA PHE A 501 -12.26 2.61 10.46
C PHE A 501 -11.96 2.51 11.96
N CYS A 502 -10.80 3.01 12.43
CA CYS A 502 -10.54 3.17 13.86
C CYS A 502 -11.57 4.07 14.55
N MET A 503 -11.80 5.29 14.02
CA MET A 503 -12.58 6.33 14.69
C MET A 503 -14.08 6.03 14.87
N PHE A 504 -14.69 5.23 13.99
CA PHE A 504 -16.16 5.15 13.92
C PHE A 504 -16.76 3.74 13.88
N THR A 505 -15.99 2.67 13.65
CA THR A 505 -16.59 1.34 13.40
C THR A 505 -17.29 0.74 14.62
N PHE A 506 -16.58 0.59 15.74
CA PHE A 506 -17.07 -0.03 16.98
C PHE A 506 -17.19 0.93 18.17
N THR A 507 -16.95 2.23 17.93
CA THR A 507 -17.01 3.28 18.96
C THR A 507 -17.94 4.40 18.53
N SER A 508 -18.57 5.05 19.51
CA SER A 508 -19.42 6.24 19.34
C SER A 508 -18.80 7.52 19.90
N VAL A 509 -17.57 7.43 20.41
CA VAL A 509 -16.90 8.49 21.20
C VAL A 509 -16.73 9.81 20.41
N LEU A 510 -16.71 9.73 19.08
CA LEU A 510 -16.62 10.87 18.17
C LEU A 510 -17.93 11.16 17.41
N ASP A 511 -19.05 10.50 17.75
CA ASP A 511 -20.32 10.67 17.01
C ASP A 511 -20.92 12.07 17.18
N SER A 512 -20.53 12.81 18.21
CA SER A 512 -20.81 14.25 18.35
C SER A 512 -20.36 15.05 17.12
N MET A 513 -19.25 14.65 16.47
CA MET A 513 -18.76 15.22 15.21
C MET A 513 -19.72 15.02 14.03
N LEU A 514 -20.48 13.92 14.05
CA LEU A 514 -21.44 13.56 13.01
C LEU A 514 -22.81 14.19 13.26
N LEU A 515 -23.19 14.31 14.53
CA LEU A 515 -24.53 14.71 14.97
C LEU A 515 -24.67 16.21 15.27
N ARG A 516 -23.57 16.98 15.39
CA ARG A 516 -23.63 18.42 15.68
C ARG A 516 -24.43 19.17 14.60
N PRO A 517 -25.53 19.88 14.94
CA PRO A 517 -26.25 20.72 13.99
C PRO A 517 -25.36 21.88 13.52
N ALA A 518 -25.58 22.34 12.28
CA ALA A 518 -24.89 23.49 11.75
C ALA A 518 -25.40 24.77 12.43
N ASP A 519 -24.50 25.65 12.85
CA ASP A 519 -24.84 26.92 13.48
C ASP A 519 -24.74 28.11 12.50
N LYS A 520 -24.77 29.35 13.00
CA LYS A 520 -24.65 30.57 12.18
C LYS A 520 -23.22 30.90 11.76
N ASN A 521 -22.23 30.23 12.33
CA ASN A 521 -20.82 30.42 12.04
C ASN A 521 -20.34 29.39 11.00
N ASP A 522 -20.92 28.20 10.97
CA ASP A 522 -20.66 27.13 9.99
C ASP A 522 -20.94 27.55 8.55
N GLY A 523 -20.08 27.10 7.62
CA GLY A 523 -20.22 27.36 6.18
C GLY A 523 -20.72 26.12 5.41
N PRO A 524 -21.00 26.22 4.10
CA PRO A 524 -21.52 25.09 3.30
C PRO A 524 -20.69 23.81 3.43
N SER A 525 -19.36 23.94 3.41
CA SER A 525 -18.42 22.81 3.55
C SER A 525 -18.48 22.10 4.90
N TYR A 526 -19.00 22.73 5.96
CA TYR A 526 -19.26 22.04 7.24
C TYR A 526 -20.34 20.97 7.03
N THR A 527 -21.50 21.41 6.55
CA THR A 527 -22.69 20.58 6.33
C THR A 527 -22.39 19.48 5.31
N GLU A 528 -21.73 19.84 4.20
CA GLU A 528 -21.31 18.90 3.16
C GLU A 528 -20.36 17.82 3.72
N THR A 529 -19.31 18.20 4.46
CA THR A 529 -18.37 17.23 5.05
C THR A 529 -19.07 16.34 6.08
N ARG A 530 -19.88 16.93 6.97
CA ARG A 530 -20.59 16.21 8.04
C ARG A 530 -21.57 15.20 7.47
N ASP A 531 -22.44 15.61 6.54
CA ASP A 531 -23.50 14.74 6.04
C ASP A 531 -22.98 13.69 5.06
N LEU A 532 -21.91 13.96 4.32
CA LEU A 532 -21.18 12.95 3.55
C LEU A 532 -20.52 11.91 4.50
N LEU A 533 -19.78 12.37 5.51
CA LEU A 533 -19.12 11.49 6.48
C LEU A 533 -20.13 10.63 7.26
N ARG A 534 -21.24 11.23 7.71
CA ARG A 534 -22.31 10.53 8.41
C ARG A 534 -23.08 9.58 7.49
N THR A 535 -23.73 10.11 6.46
CA THR A 535 -24.77 9.38 5.71
C THR A 535 -24.22 8.50 4.57
N GLU A 536 -23.00 8.73 4.10
CA GLU A 536 -22.40 7.97 2.98
C GLU A 536 -21.16 7.15 3.36
N ILE A 537 -20.60 7.36 4.57
CA ILE A 537 -19.44 6.62 5.06
C ILE A 537 -19.75 5.90 6.38
N VAL A 538 -20.02 6.61 7.49
CA VAL A 538 -20.16 5.99 8.81
C VAL A 538 -21.45 5.16 8.94
N ASN A 539 -22.62 5.71 8.59
CA ASN A 539 -23.88 4.95 8.67
C ASN A 539 -23.85 3.69 7.76
N PRO A 540 -23.40 3.76 6.48
CA PRO A 540 -23.27 2.56 5.65
C PRO A 540 -22.20 1.56 6.15
N LEU A 541 -21.09 2.03 6.73
CA LEU A 541 -20.08 1.17 7.34
C LEU A 541 -20.68 0.36 8.50
N ARG A 542 -21.45 1.02 9.38
CA ARG A 542 -22.08 0.38 10.55
C ARG A 542 -23.27 -0.51 10.18
N LYS A 543 -24.08 -0.13 9.17
CA LYS A 543 -25.31 -0.85 8.78
C LYS A 543 -25.10 -1.99 7.77
N ASN A 544 -24.12 -1.87 6.88
CA ASN A 544 -23.87 -2.83 5.81
C ASN A 544 -22.51 -3.55 5.93
N GLY A 545 -21.61 -3.03 6.77
CA GLY A 545 -20.23 -3.50 6.92
C GLY A 545 -19.29 -3.11 5.77
N TYR A 546 -19.69 -2.22 4.85
CA TYR A 546 -18.91 -1.89 3.66
C TYR A 546 -19.17 -0.47 3.12
N VAL A 547 -18.12 0.23 2.69
CA VAL A 547 -18.16 1.55 2.01
C VAL A 547 -17.32 1.51 0.74
N CYS A 548 -17.86 1.99 -0.38
CA CYS A 548 -17.11 2.02 -1.65
C CYS A 548 -16.21 3.26 -1.80
N ALA A 549 -15.15 3.12 -2.59
CA ALA A 549 -14.08 4.11 -2.71
C ALA A 549 -14.55 5.48 -3.27
N THR A 550 -15.67 5.53 -3.99
CA THR A 550 -16.22 6.79 -4.52
C THR A 550 -16.67 7.74 -3.42
N LYS A 551 -17.16 7.22 -2.27
CA LYS A 551 -17.56 8.02 -1.11
C LYS A 551 -16.33 8.63 -0.42
N ILE A 552 -15.26 7.85 -0.31
CA ILE A 552 -13.95 8.31 0.17
C ILE A 552 -13.35 9.37 -0.77
N MET A 553 -13.46 9.18 -2.09
CA MET A 553 -12.97 10.16 -3.06
C MET A 553 -13.82 11.45 -3.10
N ALA A 554 -15.12 11.37 -2.82
CA ALA A 554 -15.95 12.56 -2.57
C ALA A 554 -15.46 13.30 -1.32
N LEU A 555 -15.20 12.60 -0.21
CA LEU A 555 -14.70 13.21 1.03
C LEU A 555 -13.33 13.88 0.81
N ARG A 556 -12.42 13.24 0.05
CA ARG A 556 -11.14 13.82 -0.37
C ARG A 556 -11.31 15.14 -1.11
N LYS A 557 -12.24 15.22 -2.07
CA LYS A 557 -12.54 16.45 -2.82
C LYS A 557 -13.07 17.56 -1.91
N VAL A 558 -14.06 17.26 -1.05
CA VAL A 558 -14.63 18.25 -0.13
C VAL A 558 -13.56 18.77 0.85
N LEU A 559 -12.72 17.89 1.39
CA LEU A 559 -11.63 18.27 2.30
C LEU A 559 -10.50 19.05 1.58
N GLU A 560 -10.14 18.70 0.34
CA GLU A 560 -9.16 19.44 -0.47
C GLU A 560 -9.66 20.87 -0.76
N THR A 561 -10.94 21.01 -1.15
CA THR A 561 -11.59 22.30 -1.41
C THR A 561 -11.75 23.14 -0.13
N ALA A 562 -12.37 22.59 0.92
CA ALA A 562 -12.59 23.31 2.18
C ALA A 562 -11.27 23.65 2.89
N GLY A 563 -10.32 22.72 2.85
CA GLY A 563 -9.02 22.84 3.47
C GLY A 563 -8.04 23.76 2.75
N HIS A 564 -8.31 24.13 1.50
CA HIS A 564 -7.37 24.85 0.62
C HIS A 564 -5.98 24.14 0.58
N SER A 565 -5.99 22.80 0.63
CA SER A 565 -4.82 21.97 0.92
C SER A 565 -4.63 20.91 -0.18
N SER A 566 -3.64 21.11 -1.04
CA SER A 566 -3.42 20.29 -2.23
C SER A 566 -2.91 18.88 -1.91
N GLY A 567 -3.33 17.91 -2.72
CA GLY A 567 -2.82 16.54 -2.74
C GLY A 567 -3.75 15.49 -2.13
N PHE A 568 -4.81 15.90 -1.42
CA PHE A 568 -5.72 14.97 -0.72
C PHE A 568 -6.43 13.96 -1.63
N THR A 569 -6.60 14.28 -2.92
CA THR A 569 -7.16 13.38 -3.94
C THR A 569 -6.19 12.35 -4.52
N HIS A 570 -4.87 12.48 -4.36
CA HIS A 570 -3.89 11.68 -5.12
C HIS A 570 -2.58 11.33 -4.39
N GLU A 571 -2.17 12.09 -3.38
CA GLU A 571 -0.97 11.83 -2.59
C GLU A 571 -1.27 10.89 -1.39
N GLU A 572 -0.25 10.19 -0.93
CA GLU A 572 -0.24 9.60 0.42
C GLU A 572 0.00 10.75 1.43
N LYS A 573 -0.94 10.97 2.35
CA LYS A 573 -0.81 11.93 3.46
C LYS A 573 -0.64 11.19 4.79
N ASP A 574 -0.23 11.91 5.82
CA ASP A 574 -0.16 11.37 7.18
C ASP A 574 -1.51 11.58 7.93
N PRO A 575 -1.95 10.63 8.79
CA PRO A 575 -3.20 10.70 9.54
C PRO A 575 -3.40 11.98 10.36
N GLU A 576 -2.31 12.58 10.85
CA GLU A 576 -2.25 13.84 11.59
C GLU A 576 -2.72 15.02 10.74
N GLU A 577 -2.33 15.08 9.47
CA GLU A 577 -2.77 16.11 8.51
C GLU A 577 -4.27 15.96 8.24
N PHE A 578 -4.74 14.71 8.05
CA PHE A 578 -6.14 14.38 7.88
C PHE A 578 -6.99 14.75 9.11
N LEU A 579 -6.59 14.34 10.31
CA LEU A 579 -7.31 14.66 11.56
C LEU A 579 -7.35 16.17 11.80
N THR A 580 -6.22 16.87 11.65
CA THR A 580 -6.14 18.33 11.82
C THR A 580 -7.06 19.05 10.82
N LEU A 581 -7.08 18.59 9.57
CA LEU A 581 -7.98 19.14 8.54
C LEU A 581 -9.45 18.86 8.86
N LEU A 582 -9.80 17.62 9.23
CA LEU A 582 -11.18 17.21 9.52
C LEU A 582 -11.76 17.98 10.70
N PHE A 583 -11.03 18.07 11.82
CA PHE A 583 -11.44 18.84 13.00
C PHE A 583 -11.58 20.33 12.68
N ARG A 584 -10.70 20.90 11.85
CA ARG A 584 -10.77 22.30 11.40
C ARG A 584 -11.99 22.57 10.50
N VAL A 585 -12.33 21.67 9.58
CA VAL A 585 -13.50 21.81 8.70
C VAL A 585 -14.81 21.60 9.46
N LEU A 586 -14.84 20.65 10.40
CA LEU A 586 -16.00 20.38 11.25
C LEU A 586 -16.10 21.30 12.50
N LYS A 587 -15.10 22.17 12.69
CA LYS A 587 -14.96 23.09 13.83
C LYS A 587 -15.16 22.41 15.18
N MET A 588 -14.57 21.23 15.31
CA MET A 588 -14.62 20.48 16.56
C MET A 588 -13.71 21.13 17.59
N GLU A 589 -14.16 21.15 18.84
CA GLU A 589 -13.31 21.48 19.98
C GLU A 589 -12.19 20.42 20.11
N PRO A 590 -11.03 20.78 20.70
CA PRO A 590 -9.96 19.82 20.95
C PRO A 590 -10.44 18.67 21.84
N LEU A 591 -9.94 17.45 21.62
CA LEU A 591 -10.39 16.25 22.34
C LEU A 591 -9.98 16.26 23.82
N PHE A 592 -8.93 17.00 24.15
CA PHE A 592 -8.43 17.18 25.52
C PHE A 592 -7.54 18.41 25.62
N GLN A 593 -7.26 18.84 26.85
CA GLN A 593 -6.36 19.95 27.15
C GLN A 593 -5.19 19.46 28.01
N ILE A 594 -3.98 19.91 27.66
CA ILE A 594 -2.76 19.72 28.45
C ILE A 594 -2.22 21.06 28.93
N ARG A 595 -1.69 21.10 30.14
CA ARG A 595 -1.09 22.29 30.77
C ARG A 595 0.33 21.96 31.24
N SER A 596 1.26 22.90 31.08
CA SER A 596 2.53 22.91 31.82
C SER A 596 2.45 23.87 33.00
N ALA A 597 3.20 23.59 34.07
CA ALA A 597 3.09 24.30 35.34
C ALA A 597 3.26 25.83 35.20
N GLY A 598 2.17 26.58 35.42
CA GLY A 598 2.14 28.04 35.30
C GLY A 598 1.92 28.59 33.88
N GLN A 599 1.47 27.75 32.93
CA GLN A 599 1.05 28.17 31.58
C GLN A 599 -0.47 27.99 31.39
N ASP A 600 -1.00 28.64 30.36
CA ASP A 600 -2.39 28.43 29.92
C ASP A 600 -2.57 27.01 29.32
N PRO A 601 -3.78 26.41 29.41
CA PRO A 601 -4.07 25.13 28.77
C PRO A 601 -3.91 25.19 27.25
N HIS A 602 -3.35 24.13 26.69
CA HIS A 602 -3.27 23.91 25.25
C HIS A 602 -4.19 22.75 24.85
N GLY A 603 -5.18 23.03 23.99
CA GLY A 603 -6.08 22.03 23.46
C GLY A 603 -5.44 21.22 22.33
N CYS A 604 -5.54 19.89 22.39
CA CYS A 604 -4.97 18.96 21.42
C CYS A 604 -6.02 18.03 20.80
N ILE A 605 -5.76 17.56 19.58
CA ILE A 605 -6.53 16.48 18.92
C ILE A 605 -5.85 15.12 19.20
N PHE A 606 -4.52 15.10 19.18
CA PHE A 606 -3.68 13.93 19.47
C PHE A 606 -2.41 14.41 20.19
N TYR A 607 -1.73 13.49 20.88
CA TYR A 607 -0.49 13.76 21.61
C TYR A 607 0.67 12.95 21.00
N GLN A 608 1.73 13.63 20.56
CA GLN A 608 2.98 12.99 20.19
C GLN A 608 3.75 12.59 21.44
N ILE A 609 4.03 11.30 21.57
CA ILE A 609 4.94 10.77 22.59
C ILE A 609 6.39 11.17 22.21
N PHE A 610 7.10 11.79 23.14
CA PHE A 610 8.53 12.09 23.07
C PHE A 610 9.34 11.17 23.99
N ILE A 611 10.65 11.03 23.72
CA ILE A 611 11.57 10.13 24.45
C ILE A 611 12.86 10.88 24.81
N GLU A 612 13.35 10.68 26.02
CA GLU A 612 14.75 10.93 26.41
C GLU A 612 15.59 9.62 26.35
N ASP A 613 16.90 9.74 26.19
CA ASP A 613 17.89 8.65 26.00
C ASP A 613 18.05 7.67 27.20
N HIS A 614 17.04 7.53 28.07
CA HIS A 614 17.11 6.87 29.39
C HIS A 614 16.03 5.79 29.62
N LEU A 615 15.37 5.32 28.55
CA LEU A 615 14.52 4.13 28.59
C LEU A 615 15.41 2.87 28.57
N THR A 616 15.39 2.13 29.68
CA THR A 616 16.25 0.96 29.93
C THR A 616 15.63 -0.38 29.49
N ARG A 617 14.31 -0.41 29.24
CA ARG A 617 13.61 -1.54 28.61
C ARG A 617 13.69 -1.39 27.08
N THR A 618 13.84 -2.51 26.36
CA THR A 618 13.84 -2.49 24.88
C THR A 618 12.45 -2.60 24.28
N VAL A 619 11.47 -3.02 25.08
CA VAL A 619 10.03 -3.07 24.76
C VAL A 619 9.29 -2.30 25.86
N PRO A 620 8.91 -1.03 25.63
CA PRO A 620 8.12 -0.26 26.58
C PRO A 620 6.61 -0.43 26.32
N THR A 621 5.82 -0.26 27.37
CA THR A 621 4.36 -0.12 27.27
C THR A 621 3.96 1.31 26.89
N VAL A 622 2.76 1.49 26.31
CA VAL A 622 2.25 2.85 26.00
C VAL A 622 2.01 3.68 27.27
N GLN A 623 1.65 3.05 28.39
CA GLN A 623 1.60 3.72 29.71
C GLN A 623 2.97 4.32 30.08
N GLU A 624 4.05 3.52 30.09
CA GLU A 624 5.41 4.02 30.42
C GLU A 624 5.88 5.14 29.48
N LEU A 625 5.52 5.05 28.19
CA LEU A 625 5.84 6.07 27.19
C LEU A 625 5.07 7.37 27.42
N LEU A 626 3.76 7.29 27.72
CA LEU A 626 2.93 8.45 28.02
C LEU A 626 3.40 9.16 29.30
N GLU A 627 3.58 8.39 30.39
CA GLU A 627 4.09 8.92 31.65
C GLU A 627 5.47 9.58 31.48
N GLY A 628 6.40 8.90 30.80
CA GLY A 628 7.74 9.44 30.56
C GLY A 628 7.71 10.74 29.74
N SER A 629 6.90 10.79 28.68
CA SER A 629 6.75 11.96 27.82
C SER A 629 6.15 13.17 28.58
N LEU A 630 5.12 12.95 29.40
CA LEU A 630 4.48 13.99 30.18
C LEU A 630 5.35 14.49 31.34
N VAL A 631 6.05 13.58 32.05
CA VAL A 631 7.00 13.95 33.13
C VAL A 631 8.19 14.72 32.56
N THR A 632 8.73 14.34 31.40
CA THR A 632 9.80 15.09 30.71
C THR A 632 9.33 16.48 30.27
N GLY A 633 8.10 16.61 29.78
CA GLY A 633 7.52 17.89 29.36
C GLY A 633 7.08 18.82 30.50
N ASP A 634 7.05 18.33 31.75
CA ASP A 634 6.40 18.98 32.89
C ASP A 634 4.93 19.32 32.58
N LEU A 635 4.21 18.32 32.03
CA LEU A 635 2.85 18.42 31.49
C LEU A 635 1.85 17.57 32.29
N LYS A 636 0.61 18.04 32.40
CA LYS A 636 -0.56 17.29 32.91
C LYS A 636 -1.79 17.50 32.05
N PHE A 637 -2.74 16.58 32.12
CA PHE A 637 -4.10 16.81 31.63
C PHE A 637 -4.87 17.68 32.64
N THR A 638 -5.56 18.72 32.17
CA THR A 638 -6.37 19.58 33.05
C THR A 638 -7.67 18.90 33.47
N GLU A 639 -8.24 18.11 32.57
CA GLU A 639 -9.46 17.32 32.76
C GLU A 639 -9.30 15.96 32.07
N ALA A 640 -10.21 15.02 32.35
CA ALA A 640 -10.11 13.67 31.82
C ALA A 640 -10.62 13.57 30.37
N PRO A 641 -9.79 13.14 29.40
CA PRO A 641 -10.23 12.92 28.02
C PRO A 641 -11.38 11.93 27.91
N SER A 642 -12.39 12.25 27.11
CA SER A 642 -13.35 11.26 26.59
C SER A 642 -12.69 10.37 25.52
N CYS A 643 -11.81 10.96 24.72
CA CYS A 643 -11.03 10.35 23.66
C CYS A 643 -9.57 10.79 23.75
N LEU A 644 -8.63 9.86 23.70
CA LEU A 644 -7.19 10.14 23.74
C LEU A 644 -6.50 9.41 22.59
N ILE A 645 -5.93 10.17 21.65
CA ILE A 645 -5.19 9.66 20.50
C ILE A 645 -3.71 9.89 20.76
N LEU A 646 -2.94 8.80 20.87
CA LEU A 646 -1.51 8.83 21.16
C LEU A 646 -0.70 8.44 19.92
N GLN A 647 0.04 9.39 19.36
CA GLN A 647 0.97 9.17 18.25
C GLN A 647 2.27 8.58 18.80
N MET A 648 2.68 7.44 18.23
CA MET A 648 3.84 6.67 18.68
C MET A 648 5.16 7.37 18.32
N PRO A 649 6.24 7.17 19.09
CA PRO A 649 7.51 7.86 18.88
C PRO A 649 8.25 7.36 17.62
N ARG A 650 8.08 8.11 16.52
CA ARG A 650 8.65 7.85 15.19
C ARG A 650 9.21 9.14 14.59
N ASN A 651 10.22 9.03 13.73
CA ASN A 651 10.82 10.17 13.03
C ASN A 651 10.85 9.91 11.51
N GLY A 652 9.67 9.93 10.89
CA GLY A 652 9.47 9.60 9.48
C GLY A 652 9.56 8.09 9.19
N LYS A 653 9.35 7.72 7.92
CA LYS A 653 9.08 6.33 7.49
C LYS A 653 10.16 5.29 7.84
N ASN A 654 11.40 5.73 8.10
CA ASN A 654 12.56 4.84 8.34
C ASN A 654 13.04 4.78 9.80
N PHE A 655 12.47 5.58 10.73
CA PHE A 655 12.92 5.60 12.12
C PHE A 655 11.75 5.39 13.09
N LYS A 656 11.73 4.21 13.71
CA LYS A 656 10.95 3.89 14.90
C LYS A 656 11.90 3.92 16.08
N ALA A 657 11.58 4.65 17.15
CA ALA A 657 12.47 4.72 18.32
C ALA A 657 12.59 3.36 19.04
N PHE A 658 11.53 2.57 19.01
CA PHE A 658 11.50 1.18 19.46
C PHE A 658 11.18 0.22 18.31
N ARG A 659 11.73 -0.99 18.36
CA ARG A 659 11.38 -2.07 17.40
C ARG A 659 10.02 -2.69 17.69
N THR A 660 9.63 -2.67 18.96
CA THR A 660 8.45 -3.30 19.52
C THR A 660 7.94 -2.38 20.63
N ILE A 661 6.68 -2.00 20.58
CA ILE A 661 5.96 -1.27 21.63
C ILE A 661 4.77 -2.14 22.01
N GLN A 662 4.40 -2.18 23.30
CA GLN A 662 3.21 -2.88 23.75
C GLN A 662 2.07 -1.87 23.98
N PRO A 663 1.03 -1.82 23.12
CA PRO A 663 -0.19 -1.09 23.41
C PRO A 663 -0.76 -1.55 24.76
N SER A 664 -0.94 -0.62 25.69
CA SER A 664 -1.59 -0.91 26.96
C SER A 664 -3.07 -1.15 26.69
N LEU A 665 -3.66 -2.25 27.18
CA LEU A 665 -5.11 -2.50 27.01
C LEU A 665 -5.95 -1.48 27.78
N GLU A 666 -5.46 -1.04 28.93
CA GLU A 666 -5.96 0.10 29.69
C GLU A 666 -4.82 1.08 29.99
N LEU A 667 -5.11 2.38 29.98
CA LEU A 667 -4.25 3.43 30.54
C LEU A 667 -4.83 3.92 31.86
N ASP A 668 -3.96 4.25 32.81
CA ASP A 668 -4.32 4.96 34.05
C ASP A 668 -3.85 6.41 33.95
N LEU A 669 -4.80 7.35 33.99
CA LEU A 669 -4.54 8.79 33.94
C LEU A 669 -4.58 9.46 35.31
N THR A 670 -4.86 8.73 36.40
CA THR A 670 -5.08 9.29 37.76
C THR A 670 -3.90 10.17 38.22
N ASP A 671 -2.67 9.75 37.93
CA ASP A 671 -1.45 10.49 38.28
C ASP A 671 -1.01 11.50 37.20
N LEU A 672 -1.66 11.51 36.03
CA LEU A 672 -1.39 12.42 34.90
C LEU A 672 -2.35 13.62 34.87
N LEU A 673 -3.41 13.59 35.67
CA LEU A 673 -4.37 14.67 35.85
C LEU A 673 -3.88 15.71 36.87
N GLU A 674 -4.23 16.98 36.65
CA GLU A 674 -3.88 18.10 37.53
C GLU A 674 -4.65 18.04 38.87
N ASP A 675 -5.98 17.91 38.79
CA ASP A 675 -6.92 18.01 39.93
C ASP A 675 -7.46 16.66 40.41
N SER A 676 -6.64 15.61 40.38
CA SER A 676 -7.02 14.25 40.78
C SER A 676 -6.51 13.88 42.18
N PRO A 677 -7.32 13.23 43.05
CA PRO A 677 -6.82 12.58 44.25
C PRO A 677 -5.88 11.42 43.88
N ARG A 678 -4.76 11.29 44.61
CA ARG A 678 -3.75 10.24 44.35
C ARG A 678 -3.34 9.52 45.62
N GLU A 679 -2.99 8.24 45.51
CA GLU A 679 -2.50 7.42 46.62
C GLU A 679 -1.00 7.66 46.86
N CYS A 680 -0.57 7.70 48.13
CA CYS A 680 0.85 7.74 48.45
C CYS A 680 1.52 6.40 48.15
N CYS A 681 2.52 6.38 47.26
CA CYS A 681 3.27 5.18 46.85
C CYS A 681 4.08 4.46 47.96
N VAL A 682 3.92 4.86 49.23
CA VAL A 682 4.56 4.26 50.42
C VAL A 682 3.53 3.80 51.46
N CYS A 683 2.40 4.50 51.62
CA CYS A 683 1.42 4.23 52.69
C CYS A 683 -0.05 4.25 52.23
N GLN A 684 -0.30 4.32 50.92
CA GLN A 684 -1.60 4.31 50.21
C GLN A 684 -2.59 5.44 50.54
N GLY A 685 -2.61 5.98 51.78
CA GLY A 685 -3.37 7.20 52.10
C GLY A 685 -2.96 8.44 51.27
N LEU A 686 -3.83 9.45 51.22
CA LEU A 686 -3.75 10.60 50.29
C LEU A 686 -2.34 11.19 50.14
N ALA A 687 -1.88 11.26 48.89
CA ALA A 687 -0.73 12.03 48.49
C ALA A 687 -1.08 13.51 48.29
N VAL A 688 -0.18 14.39 48.73
CA VAL A 688 -0.34 15.86 48.62
C VAL A 688 0.95 16.55 48.13
N ILE A 689 1.96 15.75 47.78
CA ILE A 689 3.27 16.16 47.26
C ILE A 689 3.65 15.15 46.18
N GLU A 690 4.11 15.59 45.02
CA GLU A 690 4.77 14.75 44.02
C GLU A 690 6.26 15.11 43.89
N CYS A 691 7.06 14.24 43.29
CA CYS A 691 8.46 14.52 43.02
C CYS A 691 8.88 13.96 41.65
N PRO A 692 9.01 14.81 40.61
CA PRO A 692 9.48 14.39 39.28
C PRO A 692 10.86 13.72 39.32
N ASP A 693 11.78 14.18 40.17
CA ASP A 693 13.10 13.56 40.31
C ASP A 693 13.04 12.11 40.83
N CYS A 694 12.03 11.79 41.66
CA CYS A 694 11.83 10.41 42.13
C CYS A 694 11.29 9.47 41.04
N TYR A 695 10.70 9.96 39.95
CA TYR A 695 10.35 9.13 38.78
C TYR A 695 11.60 8.54 38.11
N ARG A 696 12.73 9.29 38.14
CA ARG A 696 14.02 8.89 37.57
C ARG A 696 14.84 7.97 38.51
N ASP A 697 14.38 7.69 39.73
CA ASP A 697 15.08 6.87 40.74
C ASP A 697 14.63 5.40 40.70
N HIS A 698 15.42 4.54 40.03
CA HIS A 698 15.17 3.10 39.90
C HIS A 698 15.17 2.33 41.24
N SER A 699 15.60 2.92 42.35
CA SER A 699 15.49 2.28 43.67
C SER A 699 14.06 2.31 44.24
N PHE A 700 13.12 2.99 43.58
CA PHE A 700 11.75 3.21 44.07
C PHE A 700 10.66 2.34 43.39
N GLY A 701 11.05 1.16 42.90
CA GLY A 701 10.14 0.17 42.28
C GLY A 701 9.82 0.47 40.82
N ALA A 702 8.62 0.09 40.37
CA ALA A 702 8.17 0.30 38.99
C ALA A 702 8.20 1.79 38.57
N ARG A 703 8.40 2.06 37.28
CA ARG A 703 8.42 3.42 36.69
C ARG A 703 6.99 4.01 36.64
N HIS A 704 6.53 4.50 37.79
CA HIS A 704 5.34 5.33 37.92
C HIS A 704 5.66 6.66 38.60
N ILE A 705 4.83 7.68 38.38
CA ILE A 705 4.95 8.97 39.07
C ILE A 705 4.98 8.76 40.60
N LYS A 706 5.84 9.51 41.29
CA LYS A 706 6.11 9.31 42.72
C LYS A 706 5.47 10.41 43.54
N GLN A 707 4.26 10.13 44.02
CA GLN A 707 3.53 10.98 44.95
C GLN A 707 3.48 10.42 46.38
N PHE A 708 3.40 11.34 47.34
CA PHE A 708 3.62 11.11 48.76
C PHE A 708 2.67 11.93 49.65
N CYS A 709 2.28 11.36 50.79
CA CYS A 709 1.75 12.15 51.89
C CYS A 709 2.90 12.96 52.55
N LYS A 710 2.56 13.98 53.37
CA LYS A 710 3.56 14.89 53.97
C LYS A 710 4.64 14.15 54.77
N LEU A 711 4.26 13.11 55.51
CA LEU A 711 5.19 12.32 56.33
C LEU A 711 6.12 11.45 55.48
N CYS A 712 5.57 10.70 54.51
CA CYS A 712 6.35 9.83 53.62
C CYS A 712 7.34 10.65 52.77
N SER A 713 6.94 11.81 52.25
CA SER A 713 7.85 12.71 51.52
C SER A 713 9.04 13.12 52.38
N GLN A 714 8.81 13.53 53.63
CA GLN A 714 9.89 13.89 54.56
C GLN A 714 10.80 12.71 54.93
N GLN A 715 10.33 11.46 54.87
CA GLN A 715 11.16 10.28 55.12
C GLN A 715 11.99 9.91 53.88
N VAL A 716 11.36 9.89 52.70
CA VAL A 716 11.99 9.50 51.43
C VAL A 716 13.13 10.44 51.04
N HIS A 717 12.94 11.76 51.18
CA HIS A 717 13.93 12.77 50.79
C HIS A 717 15.04 13.01 51.86
N LYS A 718 14.96 12.36 53.04
CA LYS A 718 16.09 12.30 53.99
C LYS A 718 17.20 11.35 53.50
N HIS A 719 16.88 10.41 52.61
CA HIS A 719 17.82 9.44 52.05
C HIS A 719 18.92 10.15 51.23
N ARG A 720 20.19 9.72 51.36
CA ARG A 720 21.35 10.45 50.81
C ARG A 720 21.23 10.75 49.32
N ALA A 721 20.73 9.80 48.52
CA ALA A 721 20.57 9.96 47.07
C ALA A 721 19.45 10.95 46.67
N ARG A 722 18.46 11.17 47.54
CA ARG A 722 17.23 11.93 47.25
C ARG A 722 17.16 13.31 47.91
N ARG A 723 18.24 13.78 48.54
CA ARG A 723 18.31 15.07 49.25
C ARG A 723 18.33 16.29 48.34
N SER A 724 18.71 16.12 47.07
CA SER A 724 18.77 17.16 46.04
C SER A 724 17.51 17.26 45.18
N HIS A 725 16.56 16.34 45.37
CA HIS A 725 15.30 16.32 44.64
C HIS A 725 14.41 17.51 45.05
N GLN A 726 13.51 17.95 44.18
CA GLN A 726 12.57 19.04 44.43
C GLN A 726 11.12 18.54 44.43
N PRO A 727 10.57 18.17 45.60
CA PRO A 727 9.16 17.80 45.72
C PRO A 727 8.27 19.04 45.57
N ARG A 728 7.17 18.90 44.83
CA ARG A 728 6.18 19.96 44.56
C ARG A 728 4.85 19.62 45.23
N PRO A 729 4.08 20.59 45.73
CA PRO A 729 2.72 20.32 46.24
C PRO A 729 1.82 19.86 45.09
N LEU A 730 0.94 18.91 45.37
CA LEU A 730 -0.18 18.60 44.48
C LEU A 730 -1.31 19.60 44.72
N HIS A 731 -2.05 19.93 43.65
CA HIS A 731 -3.37 20.52 43.79
C HIS A 731 -4.37 19.43 44.23
N LEU A 732 -5.45 19.82 44.90
CA LEU A 732 -6.47 18.92 45.43
C LEU A 732 -7.83 19.57 45.23
N PRO A 733 -8.87 18.84 44.80
CA PRO A 733 -10.24 19.35 44.77
C PRO A 733 -10.67 19.92 46.13
N GLU A 734 -11.48 20.98 46.10
CA GLU A 734 -11.90 21.69 47.31
C GLU A 734 -12.76 20.82 48.23
N GLU A 735 -13.55 19.89 47.71
CA GLU A 735 -14.36 18.97 48.49
C GLU A 735 -13.49 18.01 49.30
N LEU A 736 -12.47 17.43 48.66
CA LEU A 736 -11.50 16.54 49.30
C LEU A 736 -10.66 17.27 50.36
N SER A 737 -10.35 18.54 50.13
CA SER A 737 -9.67 19.41 51.10
C SER A 737 -10.51 19.74 52.34
N ARG A 738 -11.83 19.47 52.32
CA ARG A 738 -12.78 19.73 53.41
C ARG A 738 -13.26 18.45 54.13
N LEU A 739 -12.93 17.26 53.63
CA LEU A 739 -13.32 15.99 54.24
C LEU A 739 -12.45 15.63 55.46
N ALA A 740 -13.09 15.29 56.57
CA ALA A 740 -12.41 14.89 57.81
C ALA A 740 -11.85 13.45 57.76
N SER A 741 -12.33 12.64 56.82
CA SER A 741 -11.89 11.27 56.54
C SER A 741 -11.88 11.05 55.03
N LEU A 742 -10.86 10.36 54.52
CA LEU A 742 -10.79 9.96 53.11
C LEU A 742 -11.87 8.91 52.80
N PRO A 743 -12.28 8.76 51.52
CA PRO A 743 -12.94 7.55 51.06
C PRO A 743 -12.04 6.32 51.27
N ASP A 744 -12.62 5.14 51.50
CA ASP A 744 -11.87 3.88 51.69
C ASP A 744 -11.08 3.43 50.43
N PHE A 745 -11.37 4.02 49.27
CA PHE A 745 -10.68 3.79 48.00
C PHE A 745 -10.63 5.08 47.18
N ILE A 746 -9.48 5.40 46.57
CA ILE A 746 -9.37 6.55 45.66
C ILE A 746 -9.83 6.12 44.25
N PRO A 747 -10.85 6.77 43.66
CA PRO A 747 -11.36 6.37 42.35
C PRO A 747 -10.33 6.65 41.26
N ARG A 748 -9.75 5.59 40.68
CA ARG A 748 -8.80 5.69 39.57
C ARG A 748 -9.52 5.95 38.24
N GLN A 749 -8.93 6.80 37.41
CA GLN A 749 -9.48 7.22 36.14
C GLN A 749 -8.75 6.55 34.97
N THR A 750 -9.35 5.48 34.45
CA THR A 750 -8.80 4.69 33.35
C THR A 750 -9.45 4.99 32.00
N MET A 751 -8.71 4.67 30.94
CA MET A 751 -9.21 4.62 29.56
C MET A 751 -8.91 3.25 28.96
N GLN A 752 -9.79 2.75 28.09
CA GLN A 752 -9.60 1.49 27.39
C GLN A 752 -9.16 1.70 25.94
N LEU A 753 -8.24 0.85 25.48
CA LEU A 753 -7.82 0.78 24.09
C LEU A 753 -8.95 0.20 23.23
N PHE A 754 -9.31 0.91 22.15
CA PHE A 754 -10.33 0.46 21.19
C PHE A 754 -9.81 0.35 19.76
N GLY A 755 -8.72 1.05 19.41
CA GLY A 755 -8.13 0.99 18.08
C GLY A 755 -6.64 1.27 18.07
N VAL A 756 -5.92 0.66 17.12
CA VAL A 756 -4.51 0.95 16.83
C VAL A 756 -4.31 1.05 15.34
N LEU A 757 -3.92 2.23 14.86
CA LEU A 757 -3.47 2.43 13.49
C LEU A 757 -2.01 1.97 13.38
N CYS A 758 -1.67 1.18 12.35
CA CYS A 758 -0.33 0.66 12.12
C CYS A 758 0.18 1.00 10.72
N ILE A 759 1.48 1.25 10.59
CA ILE A 759 2.20 1.40 9.31
C ILE A 759 3.60 0.78 9.36
N GLU A 760 3.85 -0.10 8.39
CA GLU A 760 5.13 -0.78 8.20
C GLU A 760 6.10 0.06 7.35
N THR A 761 5.64 0.59 6.21
CA THR A 761 6.42 1.45 5.30
C THR A 761 5.62 2.62 4.71
N SER A 762 4.57 2.31 3.94
CA SER A 762 3.75 3.29 3.18
C SER A 762 2.31 2.78 2.97
N HIS A 763 1.80 2.01 3.93
CA HIS A 763 0.44 1.46 3.90
C HIS A 763 -0.11 1.36 5.32
N TYR A 764 -1.16 2.13 5.58
CA TYR A 764 -1.83 2.20 6.88
C TYR A 764 -2.91 1.11 6.98
N VAL A 765 -2.99 0.46 8.14
CA VAL A 765 -3.97 -0.56 8.48
C VAL A 765 -4.50 -0.32 9.88
N ALA A 766 -5.68 -0.85 10.20
CA ALA A 766 -6.28 -0.70 11.52
C ALA A 766 -6.36 -2.04 12.25
N PHE A 767 -6.18 -1.99 13.55
CA PHE A 767 -6.68 -2.99 14.49
C PHE A 767 -7.79 -2.33 15.31
N THR A 768 -8.94 -2.98 15.45
CA THR A 768 -10.03 -2.50 16.31
C THR A 768 -10.52 -3.61 17.22
N ARG A 769 -10.85 -3.23 18.45
CA ARG A 769 -11.48 -4.11 19.44
C ARG A 769 -12.99 -4.04 19.24
N HIS A 770 -13.63 -5.19 19.02
CA HIS A 770 -15.07 -5.28 18.72
C HIS A 770 -15.92 -5.73 19.91
N GLY A 771 -15.34 -5.93 21.09
CA GLY A 771 -16.10 -6.27 22.28
C GLY A 771 -15.33 -6.20 23.60
N PRO A 772 -15.99 -6.48 24.73
CA PRO A 772 -15.40 -6.33 26.06
C PRO A 772 -14.31 -7.38 26.35
N ASP A 773 -14.35 -8.55 25.72
CA ASP A 773 -13.32 -9.58 25.89
C ASP A 773 -11.97 -9.13 25.29
N VAL A 774 -10.86 -9.62 25.85
CA VAL A 774 -9.52 -9.24 25.40
C VAL A 774 -9.14 -9.83 24.05
N HIS A 775 -9.72 -10.98 23.66
CA HIS A 775 -9.48 -11.66 22.38
C HIS A 775 -10.34 -11.12 21.22
N GLN A 776 -11.28 -10.22 21.48
CA GLN A 776 -12.20 -9.68 20.47
C GLN A 776 -11.54 -8.56 19.63
N TRP A 777 -10.58 -8.95 18.79
CA TRP A 777 -9.84 -8.09 17.86
C TRP A 777 -10.11 -8.40 16.39
N LEU A 778 -10.27 -7.34 15.60
CA LEU A 778 -10.33 -7.36 14.14
C LEU A 778 -9.17 -6.57 13.53
N PHE A 779 -8.56 -7.13 12.50
CA PHE A 779 -7.59 -6.49 11.62
C PHE A 779 -8.28 -6.02 10.34
N PHE A 780 -8.05 -4.79 9.91
CA PHE A 780 -8.61 -4.20 8.69
C PHE A 780 -7.52 -3.66 7.76
N ASP A 781 -7.61 -4.05 6.49
CA ASP A 781 -6.75 -3.56 5.40
C ASP A 781 -7.63 -3.13 4.21
N SER A 782 -7.55 -1.85 3.82
CA SER A 782 -8.39 -1.27 2.77
C SER A 782 -7.99 -1.69 1.34
N MET A 783 -6.83 -2.34 1.20
CA MET A 783 -6.25 -2.79 -0.08
C MET A 783 -5.72 -4.23 0.01
N ALA A 784 -6.42 -5.08 0.78
CA ALA A 784 -6.03 -6.47 1.05
C ALA A 784 -5.86 -7.33 -0.21
N ASP A 785 -6.73 -7.13 -1.21
CA ASP A 785 -6.70 -7.80 -2.51
C ASP A 785 -7.05 -6.81 -3.64
N ARG A 786 -6.90 -7.22 -4.91
CA ARG A 786 -7.16 -6.35 -6.07
C ARG A 786 -7.70 -7.12 -7.27
N GLU A 787 -8.88 -6.72 -7.74
CA GLU A 787 -9.55 -7.27 -8.91
C GLU A 787 -9.27 -6.38 -10.14
N GLY A 788 -8.55 -6.93 -11.12
CA GLY A 788 -8.27 -6.27 -12.41
C GLY A 788 -6.93 -5.52 -12.54
N GLY A 789 -6.61 -5.13 -13.78
CA GLY A 789 -5.36 -4.48 -14.20
C GLY A 789 -5.33 -2.96 -13.96
N LEU A 790 -5.03 -2.15 -14.97
CA LEU A 790 -4.99 -0.69 -14.83
C LEU A 790 -6.33 -0.08 -14.38
N ASN A 791 -7.45 -0.57 -14.93
CA ASN A 791 -8.81 -0.19 -14.52
C ASN A 791 -9.34 -0.99 -13.29
N GLY A 792 -8.48 -1.79 -12.65
CA GLY A 792 -8.87 -2.64 -11.51
C GLY A 792 -9.06 -1.88 -10.20
N PHE A 793 -9.94 -2.39 -9.34
CA PHE A 793 -10.24 -1.84 -8.02
C PHE A 793 -9.70 -2.73 -6.90
N ASN A 794 -9.38 -2.11 -5.76
CA ASN A 794 -8.96 -2.86 -4.57
C ASN A 794 -10.20 -3.41 -3.84
N ILE A 795 -10.01 -4.49 -3.10
CA ILE A 795 -11.04 -5.12 -2.28
C ILE A 795 -10.56 -5.10 -0.82
N PRO A 796 -11.33 -4.48 0.09
CA PRO A 796 -10.95 -4.40 1.49
C PRO A 796 -11.32 -5.69 2.23
N GLN A 797 -10.59 -6.00 3.30
CA GLN A 797 -10.84 -7.17 4.12
C GLN A 797 -10.77 -6.82 5.60
N VAL A 798 -11.66 -7.44 6.38
CA VAL A 798 -11.67 -7.41 7.84
C VAL A 798 -11.50 -8.85 8.34
N THR A 799 -10.44 -9.14 9.09
CA THR A 799 -10.08 -10.50 9.53
C THR A 799 -9.99 -10.55 11.05
N PRO A 800 -10.64 -11.51 11.74
CA PRO A 800 -10.43 -11.75 13.17
C PRO A 800 -8.97 -12.12 13.47
N CYS A 801 -8.42 -11.55 14.53
CA CYS A 801 -7.02 -11.72 14.93
C CYS A 801 -6.88 -11.88 16.45
N SER A 802 -7.62 -12.84 17.01
CA SER A 802 -7.68 -13.10 18.47
C SER A 802 -6.34 -13.48 19.10
N GLU A 803 -5.37 -13.97 18.31
CA GLU A 803 -4.02 -14.30 18.79
C GLU A 803 -3.22 -13.06 19.21
N VAL A 804 -3.62 -11.88 18.73
CA VAL A 804 -3.01 -10.59 19.12
C VAL A 804 -3.13 -10.35 20.63
N ALA A 805 -4.23 -10.79 21.23
CA ALA A 805 -4.50 -10.61 22.65
C ALA A 805 -3.55 -11.39 23.56
N ASP A 806 -3.14 -12.60 23.15
CA ASP A 806 -2.18 -13.41 23.91
C ASP A 806 -0.85 -12.65 24.10
N TYR A 807 -0.35 -12.02 23.03
CA TYR A 807 0.87 -11.21 23.08
C TYR A 807 0.68 -9.88 23.82
N LEU A 808 -0.52 -9.28 23.79
CA LEU A 808 -0.81 -8.08 24.59
C LEU A 808 -0.88 -8.39 26.10
N ALA A 809 -1.25 -9.62 26.47
CA ALA A 809 -1.27 -10.10 27.86
C ALA A 809 0.12 -10.58 28.37
N MET A 810 1.10 -10.79 27.49
CA MET A 810 2.47 -11.14 27.91
C MET A 810 3.14 -9.98 28.66
N PRO A 811 3.98 -10.24 29.69
CA PRO A 811 4.79 -9.20 30.30
C PRO A 811 5.86 -8.68 29.32
N PRO A 812 6.25 -7.39 29.40
CA PRO A 812 7.26 -6.79 28.49
C PRO A 812 8.58 -7.57 28.44
N GLU A 813 9.00 -8.17 29.56
CA GLU A 813 10.20 -9.00 29.67
C GLU A 813 10.13 -10.27 28.80
N ALA A 814 8.94 -10.86 28.62
CA ALA A 814 8.74 -12.00 27.74
C ALA A 814 8.75 -11.58 26.27
N LEU A 815 8.07 -10.48 25.92
CA LEU A 815 8.09 -9.91 24.58
C LEU A 815 9.50 -9.49 24.14
N GLN A 816 10.32 -9.00 25.06
CA GLN A 816 11.74 -8.69 24.83
C GLN A 816 12.59 -9.93 24.45
N GLY A 817 12.16 -11.13 24.83
CA GLY A 817 12.85 -12.39 24.52
C GLY A 817 12.53 -12.99 23.14
N LEU A 818 11.49 -12.49 22.46
CA LEU A 818 11.02 -13.02 21.16
C LEU A 818 11.70 -12.32 19.98
N ASP A 819 12.01 -13.05 18.90
CA ASP A 819 12.34 -12.43 17.61
C ASP A 819 11.04 -11.92 16.97
N PRO A 820 10.90 -10.63 16.62
CA PRO A 820 9.75 -10.10 15.87
C PRO A 820 9.43 -10.85 14.56
N LYS A 821 10.36 -11.61 13.98
CA LYS A 821 10.12 -12.48 12.82
C LYS A 821 9.41 -13.81 13.14
N SER A 822 9.42 -14.21 14.41
CA SER A 822 8.75 -15.43 14.91
C SER A 822 7.30 -15.18 15.37
N LEU A 823 6.91 -13.91 15.50
CA LEU A 823 5.54 -13.51 15.82
C LEU A 823 4.58 -13.76 14.64
N PRO A 824 3.33 -14.18 14.88
CA PRO A 824 2.27 -14.19 13.86
C PRO A 824 2.10 -12.84 13.17
N THR A 825 1.67 -12.84 11.91
CA THR A 825 1.61 -11.65 11.05
C THR A 825 0.88 -10.47 11.70
N TYR A 826 -0.29 -10.71 12.31
CA TYR A 826 -1.09 -9.67 12.93
C TYR A 826 -0.48 -9.17 14.24
N ALA A 827 -0.04 -10.07 15.13
CA ALA A 827 0.68 -9.69 16.34
C ALA A 827 1.97 -8.90 16.05
N ARG A 828 2.74 -9.30 15.02
CA ARG A 828 3.92 -8.56 14.53
C ARG A 828 3.54 -7.15 14.08
N ARG A 829 2.50 -7.00 13.24
CA ARG A 829 2.07 -5.69 12.76
C ARG A 829 1.56 -4.80 13.89
N LEU A 830 0.83 -5.33 14.87
CA LEU A 830 0.43 -4.51 16.02
C LEU A 830 1.67 -4.03 16.81
N LEU A 831 2.48 -4.96 17.30
CA LEU A 831 3.56 -4.63 18.26
C LEU A 831 4.74 -3.88 17.61
N CYS A 832 5.04 -4.16 16.34
CA CYS A 832 6.18 -3.53 15.65
C CYS A 832 5.76 -2.39 14.71
N ASP A 833 4.51 -2.33 14.24
CA ASP A 833 4.05 -1.33 13.26
C ASP A 833 3.03 -0.32 13.82
N ALA A 834 2.69 -0.33 15.12
CA ALA A 834 1.87 0.70 15.78
C ALA A 834 2.33 2.15 15.50
N TYR A 835 1.36 3.00 15.12
CA TYR A 835 1.54 4.39 14.72
C TYR A 835 0.69 5.36 15.55
N MET A 836 -0.61 5.08 15.71
CA MET A 836 -1.48 5.76 16.67
C MET A 836 -2.23 4.72 17.50
N CYS A 837 -2.32 4.95 18.82
CA CYS A 837 -3.21 4.19 19.71
C CYS A 837 -4.39 5.08 20.12
N PHE A 838 -5.60 4.54 20.02
CA PHE A 838 -6.86 5.23 20.29
C PHE A 838 -7.51 4.66 21.55
N TYR A 839 -7.70 5.54 22.54
CA TYR A 839 -8.25 5.21 23.84
C TYR A 839 -9.53 5.99 24.10
N HIS A 840 -10.48 5.38 24.81
CA HIS A 840 -11.71 6.05 25.24
C HIS A 840 -11.98 5.85 26.73
N SER A 841 -12.72 6.78 27.33
CA SER A 841 -13.24 6.57 28.68
C SER A 841 -14.45 5.61 28.64
N PRO A 842 -14.46 4.50 29.41
CA PRO A 842 -15.60 3.57 29.44
C PRO A 842 -16.89 4.18 30.03
N SER A 843 -16.79 5.25 30.82
CA SER A 843 -17.94 5.87 31.48
C SER A 843 -18.64 6.97 30.65
N LEU A 844 -18.03 7.41 29.53
CA LEU A 844 -18.47 8.55 28.71
C LEU A 844 -18.99 8.15 27.30
N GLY A 845 -19.48 6.92 27.15
CA GLY A 845 -20.12 6.47 25.90
C GLY A 845 -21.42 7.22 25.60
N LEU A 846 -21.61 7.62 24.32
CA LEU A 846 -22.81 8.32 23.83
C LEU A 846 -24.05 7.41 23.76
N TYR A 847 -23.83 6.09 23.64
CA TYR A 847 -24.84 5.04 23.73
C TYR A 847 -24.43 4.07 24.86
N LYS A 848 -25.43 3.47 25.52
CA LYS A 848 -25.30 2.47 26.60
C LYS A 848 -26.17 1.26 26.30
#